data_AF-A0A9D4UYE2-F1
#
_entry.id   AF-A0A9D4UYE2-F1
#
_cell.length_a   1.000
_cell.length_b   1.000
_cell.length_c   1.000
_cell.angle_alpha   90.00
_cell.angle_beta   90.00
_cell.angle_gamma   90.00
#
_symmetry.space_group_name_H-M   'P 1'
#
loop_
_entity.id
_entity.type
_entity.pdbx_description
1 polymer ?
#
loop_
_entity_poly.entity_id
_entity_poly.type
_entity_poly.pdbx_seq_one_letter_code
_entity_poly.pdbx_strand_id
1 'polypeptide(L)'
;MATSTAKAQEDRLRRSLSLGLRAPTPSYPGRHKIWWNSDAEVQRQALRAIQAFLNVHKSWMQSTEKALLDDVISSLEGLLKVVPEQLQALAADVAVALLNVSGASLLGSRIRGLCFSLVQLFSRSKSCNTCAIALHIIINDASKLKTYIDEDLWNILKEGNILNILVGRLQAQQIFDGEGVFLYVSHADLCTAILRWRPATRFSLGSNLSFYKSSLRQARNSNEAVCCAALRLCAALALCGGVVSLQVQDSQELCNCLIASTDISKSNDVRIEAFQFLYILTRSTNLGTSVGETSIDLVCANICKAMMEQQGLSSARWPLKAEKLLLEASQAAQGLLHFPGRHHHSAWRAGLFGAMASLLLDFYDSGVVSYPKSAKYDQVFGPILWDALSWLSINAPTGGDESHLKTKQQEGPVLNLIDFACRVLLKVVDRRGLRSESTQPQDQGYAGFEGVTICKTMLFLLFSPSRHLASSARQGLERGLEQHGYDWLPSSVNRLSLLLSTGAASESMIALMILMAFCCLSLSAHCRQQLVENGVLDILIGTIKSRVLVSDKHQTTTAATSYFCKPYDRSICCSDEQNTWEGKDLLLFFSLWAFASLARGSPIAKAMQSSLTKRLPKHGEWDTVPERELDNCFWVLASSPDNAMGVRWWASCCLACCGLYGFPSEKSQIWRLFNDSGSADIKLHLANGGHLYAHKVIIATKCPALLPPPMLTVLTSRQSTASEVSCPTEIKLSARIHEASLKSLLEFVYKGCVFIEDFLISEVKVLAKRCGLVTLLHLLQGKAPLWGSVPDTMSFTLALGNMGCSFADIFFEDKDSSQVGCTAAEGDGRHQHAHRVILSSHCSYFEGLFRSGMQDSSFRVMKLPLQLEALEKLLQYLYSMVLPRKQFPEAGCMFSLSCRSDQVKYLNFYVELAQLAELWLLEDLKEQCLRIILYHLESNMHLGPDVIKFASSSQQWWLVEQLAKCVARDYPGMRESGKLDNLHWAQALS
;
A
#
# COMPACT_ATOMS: atom_id res chain seq x y z
N MET A 1 8.24 -58.97 6.39
CA MET A 1 7.44 -59.08 5.15
C MET A 1 7.48 -57.82 4.28
N ALA A 2 7.30 -56.60 4.81
CA ALA A 2 7.35 -55.36 3.99
C ALA A 2 8.72 -55.07 3.31
N THR A 3 9.83 -55.53 3.89
CA THR A 3 11.19 -55.35 3.34
C THR A 3 11.54 -56.31 2.20
N SER A 4 10.96 -57.53 2.17
CA SER A 4 11.20 -58.49 1.08
C SER A 4 10.43 -58.12 -0.19
N THR A 5 9.26 -57.48 -0.05
CA THR A 5 8.45 -56.99 -1.17
C THR A 5 9.09 -55.77 -1.85
N ALA A 6 9.72 -54.86 -1.10
CA ALA A 6 10.39 -53.68 -1.67
C ALA A 6 11.60 -54.06 -2.54
N LYS A 7 12.45 -54.98 -2.07
CA LYS A 7 13.62 -55.45 -2.80
C LYS A 7 13.27 -56.20 -4.09
N ALA A 8 12.21 -57.03 -4.06
CA ALA A 8 11.72 -57.72 -5.26
C ALA A 8 11.17 -56.75 -6.33
N GLN A 9 10.54 -55.64 -5.92
CA GLN A 9 10.08 -54.59 -6.84
C GLN A 9 11.25 -53.77 -7.40
N GLU A 10 12.29 -53.51 -6.61
CA GLU A 10 13.51 -52.85 -7.08
C GLU A 10 14.24 -53.67 -8.17
N ASP A 11 14.40 -54.98 -7.96
CA ASP A 11 15.02 -55.87 -8.95
C ASP A 11 14.20 -55.96 -10.25
N ARG A 12 12.87 -55.97 -10.12
CA ARG A 12 11.96 -55.94 -11.26
C ARG A 12 12.04 -54.63 -12.02
N LEU A 13 12.17 -53.50 -11.32
CA LEU A 13 12.35 -52.19 -11.92
C LEU A 13 13.67 -52.13 -12.70
N ARG A 14 14.79 -52.52 -12.09
CA ARG A 14 16.12 -52.50 -12.73
C ARG A 14 16.15 -53.33 -14.02
N ARG A 15 15.58 -54.53 -14.02
CA ARG A 15 15.45 -55.36 -15.23
C ARG A 15 14.62 -54.67 -16.30
N SER A 16 13.48 -54.10 -15.93
CA SER A 16 12.57 -53.43 -16.87
C SER A 16 13.19 -52.17 -17.50
N LEU A 17 13.93 -51.37 -16.72
CA LEU A 17 14.62 -50.18 -17.22
C LEU A 17 15.82 -50.53 -18.11
N SER A 18 16.53 -51.62 -17.81
CA SER A 18 17.70 -52.07 -18.59
C SER A 18 17.36 -52.47 -20.04
N LEU A 19 16.10 -52.84 -20.31
CA LEU A 19 15.61 -53.15 -21.66
C LEU A 19 15.42 -51.90 -22.53
N GLY A 20 15.38 -50.71 -21.92
CA GLY A 20 15.09 -49.44 -22.62
C GLY A 20 16.19 -48.39 -22.57
N LEU A 21 16.99 -48.37 -21.49
CA LEU A 21 18.06 -47.39 -21.30
C LEU A 21 19.36 -47.82 -21.97
N ARG A 22 19.98 -46.92 -22.73
CA ARG A 22 21.35 -47.09 -23.25
C ARG A 22 22.30 -46.03 -22.70
N ALA A 23 23.56 -46.42 -22.51
CA ALA A 23 24.64 -45.51 -22.15
C ALA A 23 24.94 -44.53 -23.30
N PRO A 24 25.41 -43.30 -23.02
CA PRO A 24 25.80 -42.36 -24.07
C PRO A 24 26.93 -42.91 -24.92
N THR A 25 26.96 -42.56 -26.19
CA THR A 25 28.09 -42.85 -27.09
C THR A 25 29.39 -42.17 -26.58
N PRO A 26 30.57 -42.79 -26.79
CA PRO A 26 31.84 -42.35 -26.20
C PRO A 26 32.35 -40.97 -26.65
N SER A 27 31.69 -40.32 -27.61
CA SER A 27 32.03 -38.99 -28.13
C SER A 27 31.65 -37.82 -27.21
N TYR A 28 30.89 -38.04 -26.13
CA TYR A 28 30.51 -37.00 -25.15
C TYR A 28 30.50 -37.55 -23.70
N PRO A 29 31.65 -37.59 -23.01
CA PRO A 29 31.70 -38.03 -21.62
C PRO A 29 31.00 -36.99 -20.73
N GLY A 30 29.84 -37.36 -20.17
CA GLY A 30 29.07 -36.52 -19.23
C GLY A 30 27.54 -36.56 -19.37
N ARG A 31 26.97 -37.18 -20.41
CA ARG A 31 25.49 -37.31 -20.54
C ARG A 31 24.93 -38.50 -19.74
N HIS A 32 23.69 -38.35 -19.26
CA HIS A 32 22.93 -39.41 -18.60
C HIS A 32 22.42 -40.47 -19.61
N LYS A 33 21.98 -41.63 -19.13
CA LYS A 33 21.36 -42.67 -19.98
C LYS A 33 20.11 -42.11 -20.66
N ILE A 34 19.80 -42.58 -21.87
CA ILE A 34 18.64 -42.13 -22.65
C ILE A 34 17.77 -43.36 -22.98
N TRP A 35 16.45 -43.17 -22.99
CA TRP A 35 15.52 -44.20 -23.44
C TRP A 35 15.53 -44.32 -24.98
N TRP A 36 15.73 -45.54 -25.51
CA TRP A 36 15.84 -45.79 -26.96
C TRP A 36 14.87 -46.86 -27.50
N ASN A 37 14.17 -47.59 -26.63
CA ASN A 37 13.33 -48.71 -27.06
C ASN A 37 11.94 -48.21 -27.53
N SER A 38 11.56 -48.57 -28.77
CA SER A 38 10.30 -48.21 -29.41
C SER A 38 9.18 -49.25 -29.28
N ASP A 39 9.46 -50.42 -28.69
CA ASP A 39 8.47 -51.47 -28.47
C ASP A 39 7.43 -51.04 -27.40
N ALA A 40 6.16 -50.99 -27.82
CA ALA A 40 5.05 -50.55 -26.99
C ALA A 40 4.83 -51.41 -25.74
N GLU A 41 5.09 -52.72 -25.79
CA GLU A 41 4.91 -53.60 -24.63
C GLU A 41 6.06 -53.44 -23.64
N VAL A 42 7.30 -53.27 -24.13
CA VAL A 42 8.46 -52.96 -23.28
C VAL A 42 8.28 -51.62 -22.57
N GLN A 43 7.81 -50.60 -23.29
CA GLN A 43 7.48 -49.29 -22.73
C GLN A 43 6.37 -49.38 -21.66
N ARG A 44 5.29 -50.12 -21.94
CA ARG A 44 4.19 -50.35 -20.99
C ARG A 44 4.66 -51.09 -19.73
N GLN A 45 5.48 -52.11 -19.90
CA GLN A 45 6.03 -52.90 -18.81
C GLN A 45 6.97 -52.06 -17.92
N ALA A 46 7.80 -51.21 -18.53
CA ALA A 46 8.63 -50.27 -17.79
C ALA A 46 7.80 -49.28 -16.97
N LEU A 47 6.76 -48.67 -17.55
CA LEU A 47 5.86 -47.76 -16.83
C LEU A 47 5.14 -48.44 -15.65
N ARG A 48 4.63 -49.66 -15.85
CA ARG A 48 4.00 -50.45 -14.77
C ARG A 48 4.99 -50.81 -13.66
N ALA A 49 6.24 -51.11 -14.01
CA ALA A 49 7.29 -51.41 -13.03
C ALA A 49 7.66 -50.17 -12.21
N ILE A 50 7.78 -49.00 -12.85
CA ILE A 50 8.00 -47.73 -12.15
C ILE A 50 6.82 -47.43 -11.21
N GLN A 51 5.59 -47.54 -11.69
CA GLN A 51 4.40 -47.30 -10.86
C GLN A 51 4.32 -48.23 -9.64
N ALA A 52 4.54 -49.53 -9.84
CA ALA A 52 4.50 -50.52 -8.78
C ALA A 52 5.57 -50.25 -7.72
N PHE A 53 6.76 -49.80 -8.14
CA PHE A 53 7.83 -49.40 -7.23
C PHE A 53 7.44 -48.16 -6.41
N LEU A 54 6.93 -47.10 -7.06
CA LEU A 54 6.51 -45.86 -6.40
C LEU A 54 5.37 -46.06 -5.40
N ASN A 55 4.48 -47.03 -5.62
CA ASN A 55 3.40 -47.35 -4.68
C ASN A 55 3.92 -47.98 -3.36
N VAL A 56 5.11 -48.57 -3.38
CA VAL A 56 5.71 -49.27 -2.22
C VAL A 56 6.76 -48.40 -1.53
N HIS A 57 7.46 -47.55 -2.27
CA HIS A 57 8.55 -46.70 -1.76
C HIS A 57 8.05 -45.30 -1.39
N LYS A 58 8.34 -44.82 -0.16
CA LYS A 58 7.79 -43.55 0.36
C LYS A 58 8.78 -42.39 0.43
N SER A 59 10.09 -42.61 0.26
CA SER A 59 11.09 -41.54 0.28
C SER A 59 12.44 -42.01 -0.30
N TRP A 60 13.18 -41.10 -0.95
CA TRP A 60 14.53 -41.34 -1.49
C TRP A 60 15.61 -40.80 -0.54
N MET A 61 15.90 -41.49 0.57
CA MET A 61 16.82 -40.98 1.61
C MET A 61 18.22 -41.61 1.60
N GLN A 62 18.48 -42.68 0.83
CA GLN A 62 19.79 -43.37 0.84
C GLN A 62 20.66 -43.05 -0.38
N SER A 63 21.99 -42.94 -0.19
CA SER A 63 22.95 -42.60 -1.25
C SER A 63 23.03 -43.62 -2.39
N THR A 64 22.68 -44.88 -2.12
CA THR A 64 22.61 -46.00 -3.07
C THR A 64 21.41 -45.95 -4.02
N GLU A 65 20.39 -45.14 -3.71
CA GLU A 65 19.15 -45.04 -4.50
C GLU A 65 19.21 -43.93 -5.58
N LYS A 66 20.21 -43.02 -5.53
CA LYS A 66 20.34 -41.90 -6.49
C LYS A 66 20.53 -42.36 -7.94
N ALA A 67 21.29 -43.42 -8.17
CA ALA A 67 21.53 -43.95 -9.53
C ALA A 67 20.26 -44.59 -10.13
N LEU A 68 19.41 -45.20 -9.28
CA LEU A 68 18.13 -45.76 -9.72
C LEU A 68 17.13 -44.65 -10.03
N LEU A 69 17.10 -43.60 -9.20
CA LEU A 69 16.30 -42.40 -9.45
C LEU A 69 16.65 -41.73 -10.79
N ASP A 70 17.95 -41.65 -11.11
CA ASP A 70 18.43 -41.14 -12.39
C ASP A 70 17.93 -41.96 -13.57
N ASP A 71 18.03 -43.30 -13.46
CA ASP A 71 17.53 -44.21 -14.49
C ASP A 71 16.01 -44.07 -14.68
N VAL A 72 15.25 -43.84 -13.59
CA VAL A 72 13.80 -43.59 -13.64
C VAL A 72 13.47 -42.25 -14.32
N ILE A 73 14.14 -41.15 -13.95
CA ILE A 73 13.92 -39.82 -14.55
C ILE A 73 14.25 -39.85 -16.05
N SER A 74 15.42 -40.39 -16.42
CA SER A 74 15.85 -40.54 -17.81
C SER A 74 14.89 -41.40 -18.65
N SER A 75 14.33 -42.45 -18.04
CA SER A 75 13.34 -43.29 -18.69
C SER A 75 12.04 -42.53 -18.93
N LEU A 76 11.53 -41.81 -17.92
CA LEU A 76 10.31 -41.00 -18.04
C LEU A 76 10.48 -39.87 -19.06
N GLU A 77 11.64 -39.22 -19.11
CA GLU A 77 11.92 -38.17 -20.09
C GLU A 77 11.70 -38.66 -21.54
N GLY A 78 12.18 -39.88 -21.85
CA GLY A 78 12.01 -40.48 -23.17
C GLY A 78 10.64 -41.10 -23.38
N LEU A 79 10.06 -41.73 -22.36
CA LEU A 79 8.72 -42.33 -22.42
C LEU A 79 7.61 -41.29 -22.63
N LEU A 80 7.80 -40.06 -22.17
CA LEU A 80 6.88 -38.93 -22.45
C LEU A 80 6.93 -38.46 -23.92
N LYS A 81 7.98 -38.81 -24.68
CA LYS A 81 8.16 -38.46 -26.11
C LYS A 81 7.68 -39.56 -27.07
N VAL A 82 7.14 -40.66 -26.55
CA VAL A 82 6.68 -41.84 -27.31
C VAL A 82 5.44 -41.51 -28.15
N VAL A 83 5.23 -42.19 -29.28
CA VAL A 83 4.15 -41.87 -30.24
C VAL A 83 2.74 -42.27 -29.76
N PRO A 84 2.49 -43.49 -29.22
CA PRO A 84 1.16 -43.85 -28.72
C PRO A 84 0.62 -42.99 -27.56
N GLU A 85 -0.54 -42.35 -27.76
CA GLU A 85 -1.20 -41.49 -26.75
C GLU A 85 -1.49 -42.22 -25.42
N GLN A 86 -1.90 -43.49 -25.46
CA GLN A 86 -2.18 -44.28 -24.25
C GLN A 86 -0.92 -44.48 -23.38
N LEU A 87 0.25 -44.62 -24.00
CA LEU A 87 1.52 -44.75 -23.29
C LEU A 87 2.01 -43.39 -22.77
N GLN A 88 1.78 -42.31 -23.51
CA GLN A 88 2.04 -40.95 -23.04
C GLN A 88 1.18 -40.60 -21.81
N ALA A 89 -0.11 -40.94 -21.81
CA ALA A 89 -1.00 -40.73 -20.68
C ALA A 89 -0.50 -41.49 -19.43
N LEU A 90 -0.20 -42.78 -19.59
CA LEU A 90 0.36 -43.58 -18.50
C LEU A 90 1.72 -43.03 -18.02
N ALA A 91 2.57 -42.55 -18.92
CA ALA A 91 3.85 -41.93 -18.57
C ALA A 91 3.67 -40.63 -17.77
N ALA A 92 2.67 -39.81 -18.11
CA ALA A 92 2.33 -38.60 -17.36
C ALA A 92 1.81 -38.94 -15.96
N ASP A 93 0.97 -39.97 -15.81
CA ASP A 93 0.46 -40.41 -14.51
C ASP A 93 1.59 -40.91 -13.60
N VAL A 94 2.51 -41.70 -14.16
CA VAL A 94 3.71 -42.18 -13.45
C VAL A 94 4.63 -41.01 -13.06
N ALA A 95 4.75 -39.98 -13.90
CA ALA A 95 5.50 -38.77 -13.57
C ALA A 95 4.89 -38.03 -12.37
N VAL A 96 3.56 -37.90 -12.31
CA VAL A 96 2.87 -37.32 -11.14
C VAL A 96 3.13 -38.15 -9.87
N ALA A 97 3.05 -39.48 -9.96
CA ALA A 97 3.35 -40.37 -8.85
C ALA A 97 4.80 -40.20 -8.35
N LEU A 98 5.77 -40.08 -9.26
CA LEU A 98 7.17 -39.85 -8.92
C LEU A 98 7.35 -38.52 -8.18
N LEU A 99 6.73 -37.45 -8.68
CA LEU A 99 6.82 -36.11 -8.09
C LEU A 99 6.22 -36.08 -6.68
N ASN A 100 5.08 -36.75 -6.45
CA ASN A 100 4.44 -36.84 -5.14
C ASN A 100 5.30 -37.59 -4.10
N VAL A 101 6.02 -38.64 -4.50
CA VAL A 101 6.88 -39.44 -3.60
C VAL A 101 8.19 -38.70 -3.28
N SER A 102 8.71 -37.94 -4.23
CA SER A 102 10.08 -37.41 -4.14
C SER A 102 10.12 -35.95 -3.68
N GLY A 103 9.07 -35.16 -3.93
CA GLY A 103 8.96 -33.76 -3.55
C GLY A 103 10.17 -32.89 -3.97
N ALA A 104 10.54 -31.94 -3.12
CA ALA A 104 11.63 -30.98 -3.34
C ALA A 104 13.02 -31.62 -3.51
N SER A 105 13.20 -32.90 -3.16
CA SER A 105 14.49 -33.60 -3.25
C SER A 105 14.94 -33.91 -4.69
N LEU A 106 14.02 -33.80 -5.67
CA LEU A 106 14.30 -33.93 -7.11
C LEU A 106 14.85 -32.65 -7.76
N LEU A 107 14.80 -31.51 -7.06
CA LEU A 107 15.15 -30.22 -7.64
C LEU A 107 16.68 -30.09 -7.78
N GLY A 108 17.13 -30.29 -9.01
CA GLY A 108 18.52 -30.23 -9.48
C GLY A 108 18.55 -29.99 -10.99
N SER A 109 19.73 -30.06 -11.63
CA SER A 109 19.87 -29.97 -13.10
C SER A 109 19.08 -31.05 -13.88
N ARG A 110 18.61 -32.10 -13.20
CA ARG A 110 18.02 -33.32 -13.78
C ARG A 110 16.52 -33.21 -14.06
N ILE A 111 15.81 -32.33 -13.36
CA ILE A 111 14.36 -32.12 -13.57
C ILE A 111 14.09 -31.37 -14.89
N ARG A 112 15.10 -30.70 -15.44
CA ARG A 112 15.03 -29.88 -16.67
C ARG A 112 14.50 -30.68 -17.87
N GLY A 113 15.05 -31.88 -18.10
CA GLY A 113 14.65 -32.75 -19.21
C GLY A 113 13.20 -33.22 -19.07
N LEU A 114 12.83 -33.65 -17.86
CA LEU A 114 11.47 -34.05 -17.53
C LEU A 114 10.46 -32.90 -17.72
N CYS A 115 10.78 -31.70 -17.22
CA CYS A 115 9.97 -30.50 -17.43
C CYS A 115 9.78 -30.21 -18.92
N PHE A 116 10.85 -30.19 -19.70
CA PHE A 116 10.79 -29.92 -21.14
C PHE A 116 9.84 -30.90 -21.86
N SER A 117 9.93 -32.20 -21.55
CA SER A 117 9.02 -33.22 -22.09
C SER A 117 7.56 -32.97 -21.69
N LEU A 118 7.30 -32.65 -20.42
CA LEU A 118 5.94 -32.37 -19.92
C LEU A 118 5.33 -31.13 -20.59
N VAL A 119 6.12 -30.08 -20.80
CA VAL A 119 5.70 -28.85 -21.48
C VAL A 119 5.33 -29.12 -22.94
N GLN A 120 6.15 -29.87 -23.67
CA GLN A 120 5.85 -30.24 -25.06
C GLN A 120 4.58 -31.09 -25.15
N LEU A 121 4.41 -32.04 -24.22
CA LEU A 121 3.25 -32.92 -24.18
C LEU A 121 1.97 -32.18 -23.78
N PHE A 122 2.07 -31.20 -22.88
CA PHE A 122 0.96 -30.32 -22.47
C PHE A 122 0.37 -29.56 -23.66
N SER A 123 1.22 -29.11 -24.59
CA SER A 123 0.81 -28.34 -25.77
C SER A 123 0.14 -29.19 -26.85
N ARG A 124 0.44 -30.50 -26.93
CA ARG A 124 0.10 -31.36 -28.08
C ARG A 124 -0.91 -32.48 -27.80
N SER A 125 -1.13 -32.88 -26.55
CA SER A 125 -1.88 -34.09 -26.22
C SER A 125 -3.20 -33.86 -25.49
N LYS A 126 -4.07 -34.87 -25.53
CA LYS A 126 -5.27 -34.97 -24.68
C LYS A 126 -4.94 -35.21 -23.20
N SER A 127 -3.74 -35.73 -22.89
CA SER A 127 -3.22 -35.95 -21.52
C SER A 127 -2.77 -34.65 -20.81
N CYS A 128 -3.18 -33.49 -21.33
CA CYS A 128 -2.80 -32.18 -20.84
C CYS A 128 -3.13 -31.95 -19.36
N ASN A 129 -4.22 -32.52 -18.84
CA ASN A 129 -4.61 -32.36 -17.44
C ASN A 129 -3.57 -32.96 -16.48
N THR A 130 -3.10 -34.18 -16.76
CA THR A 130 -2.07 -34.84 -15.96
C THR A 130 -0.73 -34.09 -16.07
N CYS A 131 -0.38 -33.61 -17.26
CA CYS A 131 0.81 -32.75 -17.44
C CYS A 131 0.70 -31.47 -16.62
N ALA A 132 -0.48 -30.85 -16.55
CA ALA A 132 -0.70 -29.65 -15.75
C ALA A 132 -0.48 -29.90 -14.26
N ILE A 133 -0.95 -31.04 -13.75
CA ILE A 133 -0.75 -31.46 -12.35
C ILE A 133 0.75 -31.69 -12.07
N ALA A 134 1.45 -32.38 -12.96
CA ALA A 134 2.89 -32.62 -12.81
C ALA A 134 3.67 -31.30 -12.78
N LEU A 135 3.41 -30.38 -13.72
CA LEU A 135 4.04 -29.06 -13.77
C LEU A 135 3.69 -28.21 -12.53
N HIS A 136 2.44 -28.29 -12.04
CA HIS A 136 2.00 -27.59 -10.83
C HIS A 136 2.81 -28.02 -9.60
N ILE A 137 3.07 -29.32 -9.43
CA ILE A 137 3.90 -29.85 -8.33
C ILE A 137 5.34 -29.34 -8.44
N ILE A 138 5.94 -29.43 -9.64
CA ILE A 138 7.31 -28.98 -9.89
C ILE A 138 7.48 -27.49 -9.54
N ILE A 139 6.56 -26.64 -10.01
CA ILE A 139 6.64 -25.19 -9.79
C ILE A 139 6.43 -24.85 -8.30
N ASN A 140 5.48 -25.51 -7.62
CA ASN A 140 5.27 -25.30 -6.20
C ASN A 140 6.50 -25.66 -5.37
N ASP A 141 7.20 -26.76 -5.70
CA ASP A 141 8.42 -27.12 -4.97
C ASP A 141 9.60 -26.23 -5.35
N ALA A 142 9.72 -25.82 -6.63
CA ALA A 142 10.73 -24.86 -7.08
C ALA A 142 10.62 -23.52 -6.35
N SER A 143 9.39 -23.03 -6.15
CA SER A 143 9.12 -21.77 -5.46
C SER A 143 9.64 -21.72 -4.02
N LYS A 144 9.81 -22.89 -3.36
CA LYS A 144 10.28 -23.00 -1.98
C LYS A 144 11.81 -22.95 -1.85
N LEU A 145 12.56 -23.33 -2.89
CA LEU A 145 14.01 -23.58 -2.79
C LEU A 145 14.91 -22.40 -3.22
N LYS A 146 14.41 -21.37 -3.92
CA LYS A 146 15.19 -20.17 -4.36
C LYS A 146 16.59 -20.47 -4.93
N THR A 147 16.74 -21.53 -5.73
CA THR A 147 18.02 -21.99 -6.33
C THR A 147 18.23 -21.54 -7.77
N TYR A 148 19.47 -21.60 -8.31
CA TYR A 148 19.87 -21.27 -9.70
C TYR A 148 19.03 -21.93 -10.83
N ILE A 149 18.30 -23.00 -10.54
CA ILE A 149 17.38 -23.71 -11.46
C ILE A 149 16.19 -22.83 -11.92
N ASP A 150 15.95 -21.72 -11.22
CA ASP A 150 14.81 -20.82 -11.38
C ASP A 150 14.68 -20.22 -12.80
N GLU A 151 15.79 -19.74 -13.39
CA GLU A 151 15.77 -19.11 -14.72
C GLU A 151 15.69 -20.13 -15.86
N ASP A 152 16.40 -21.24 -15.75
CA ASP A 152 16.34 -22.33 -16.73
C ASP A 152 14.93 -22.92 -16.85
N LEU A 153 14.26 -23.13 -15.71
CA LEU A 153 12.88 -23.62 -15.69
C LEU A 153 11.93 -22.60 -16.32
N TRP A 154 12.11 -21.32 -16.02
CA TRP A 154 11.30 -20.25 -16.57
C TRP A 154 11.44 -20.15 -18.10
N ASN A 155 12.66 -20.29 -18.63
CA ASN A 155 12.92 -20.29 -20.07
C ASN A 155 12.18 -21.43 -20.78
N ILE A 156 12.14 -22.64 -20.21
CA ILE A 156 11.40 -23.78 -20.79
C ILE A 156 9.91 -23.48 -20.87
N LEU A 157 9.32 -22.91 -19.82
CA LEU A 157 7.88 -22.58 -19.80
C LEU A 157 7.54 -21.46 -20.79
N LYS A 158 8.46 -20.50 -20.97
CA LYS A 158 8.35 -19.38 -21.92
C LYS A 158 8.44 -19.87 -23.37
N GLU A 159 9.45 -20.68 -23.70
CA GLU A 159 9.60 -21.31 -25.03
C GLU A 159 8.40 -22.19 -25.38
N GLY A 160 7.86 -22.91 -24.39
CA GLY A 160 6.66 -23.73 -24.55
C GLY A 160 5.35 -22.95 -24.68
N ASN A 161 5.37 -21.61 -24.56
CA ASN A 161 4.20 -20.74 -24.63
C ASN A 161 3.02 -21.14 -23.71
N ILE A 162 3.33 -21.71 -22.54
CA ILE A 162 2.33 -22.36 -21.68
C ILE A 162 1.25 -21.41 -21.20
N LEU A 163 1.61 -20.18 -20.84
CA LEU A 163 0.65 -19.21 -20.32
C LEU A 163 -0.45 -18.87 -21.34
N ASN A 164 -0.10 -18.66 -22.61
CA ASN A 164 -1.09 -18.38 -23.65
C ASN A 164 -1.96 -19.60 -23.94
N ILE A 165 -1.40 -20.81 -23.88
CA ILE A 165 -2.16 -22.06 -24.03
C ILE A 165 -3.15 -22.24 -22.86
N LEU A 166 -2.71 -21.99 -21.62
CA LEU A 166 -3.56 -22.04 -20.43
C LEU A 166 -4.71 -21.04 -20.52
N VAL A 167 -4.41 -19.78 -20.82
CA VAL A 167 -5.42 -18.73 -21.00
C VAL A 167 -6.41 -19.10 -22.09
N GLY A 168 -5.91 -19.51 -23.27
CA GLY A 168 -6.77 -19.93 -24.38
C GLY A 168 -7.72 -21.06 -24.00
N ARG A 169 -7.23 -22.09 -23.30
CA ARG A 169 -8.07 -23.23 -22.85
C ARG A 169 -9.08 -22.82 -21.77
N LEU A 170 -8.69 -21.98 -20.82
CA LEU A 170 -9.59 -21.48 -19.78
C LEU A 170 -10.66 -20.52 -20.33
N GLN A 171 -10.41 -19.89 -21.48
CA GLN A 171 -11.38 -19.03 -22.17
C GLN A 171 -12.24 -19.75 -23.21
N ALA A 172 -11.81 -20.91 -23.70
CA ALA A 172 -12.47 -21.64 -24.78
C ALA A 172 -13.89 -22.13 -24.42
N GLN A 173 -14.17 -22.36 -23.13
CA GLN A 173 -15.45 -22.88 -22.65
C GLN A 173 -16.07 -21.91 -21.65
N GLN A 174 -17.38 -21.65 -21.79
CA GLN A 174 -18.11 -20.80 -20.84
C GLN A 174 -18.66 -21.57 -19.64
N ILE A 175 -18.86 -22.88 -19.77
CA ILE A 175 -19.40 -23.75 -18.73
C ILE A 175 -18.50 -24.97 -18.63
N PHE A 176 -18.04 -25.26 -17.41
CA PHE A 176 -17.23 -26.43 -17.09
C PHE A 176 -18.05 -27.41 -16.24
N ASP A 177 -18.69 -28.37 -16.90
CA ASP A 177 -19.44 -29.47 -16.29
C ASP A 177 -18.85 -30.84 -16.68
N GLY A 178 -19.20 -31.88 -15.92
CA GLY A 178 -18.68 -33.24 -16.13
C GLY A 178 -17.14 -33.31 -16.15
N GLU A 179 -16.58 -33.83 -17.24
CA GLU A 179 -15.12 -33.94 -17.45
C GLU A 179 -14.42 -32.57 -17.56
N GLY A 180 -15.14 -31.50 -17.93
CA GLY A 180 -14.62 -30.14 -18.02
C GLY A 180 -14.16 -29.56 -16.68
N VAL A 181 -14.71 -30.07 -15.57
CA VAL A 181 -14.33 -29.67 -14.20
C VAL A 181 -12.85 -29.98 -13.95
N PHE A 182 -12.41 -31.18 -14.30
CA PHE A 182 -11.02 -31.60 -14.09
C PHE A 182 -10.04 -30.81 -14.94
N LEU A 183 -10.44 -30.47 -16.17
CA LEU A 183 -9.67 -29.59 -17.05
C LEU A 183 -9.50 -28.20 -16.42
N TYR A 184 -10.59 -27.58 -15.99
CA TYR A 184 -10.52 -26.24 -15.40
C TYR A 184 -9.65 -26.22 -14.14
N VAL A 185 -9.89 -27.13 -13.20
CA VAL A 185 -9.16 -27.17 -11.91
C VAL A 185 -7.67 -27.37 -12.15
N SER A 186 -7.28 -28.35 -12.97
CA SER A 186 -5.85 -28.62 -13.24
C SER A 186 -5.14 -27.45 -13.93
N HIS A 187 -5.81 -26.78 -14.87
CA HIS A 187 -5.23 -25.66 -15.62
C HIS A 187 -5.20 -24.37 -14.78
N ALA A 188 -6.25 -24.07 -14.03
CA ALA A 188 -6.32 -22.92 -13.13
C ALA A 188 -5.29 -23.03 -11.99
N ASP A 189 -5.08 -24.23 -11.43
CA ASP A 189 -4.11 -24.46 -10.36
C ASP A 189 -2.66 -24.31 -10.86
N LEU A 190 -2.35 -24.83 -12.05
CA LEU A 190 -1.06 -24.59 -12.69
C LEU A 190 -0.83 -23.09 -12.93
N CYS A 191 -1.84 -22.39 -13.47
CA CYS A 191 -1.76 -20.95 -13.71
C CYS A 191 -1.54 -20.18 -12.39
N THR A 192 -2.27 -20.54 -11.34
CA THR A 192 -2.13 -19.98 -9.98
C THR A 192 -0.70 -20.15 -9.45
N ALA A 193 -0.10 -21.33 -9.59
CA ALA A 193 1.27 -21.57 -9.14
C ALA A 193 2.30 -20.76 -9.93
N ILE A 194 2.16 -20.66 -11.26
CA ILE A 194 3.03 -19.82 -12.09
C ILE A 194 2.95 -18.36 -11.64
N LEU A 195 1.73 -17.84 -11.44
CA LEU A 195 1.50 -16.46 -11.00
C LEU A 195 2.11 -16.17 -9.61
N ARG A 196 2.01 -17.12 -8.68
CA ARG A 196 2.61 -17.00 -7.35
C ARG A 196 4.13 -17.03 -7.42
N TRP A 197 4.70 -17.88 -8.27
CA TRP A 197 6.14 -18.04 -8.44
C TRP A 197 6.81 -16.89 -9.23
N ARG A 198 6.14 -16.32 -10.25
CA ARG A 198 6.68 -15.27 -11.12
C ARG A 198 5.81 -13.99 -11.11
N PRO A 199 6.13 -13.00 -10.25
CA PRO A 199 5.39 -11.73 -10.17
C PRO A 199 5.21 -11.00 -11.51
N ALA A 200 6.25 -11.03 -12.36
CA ALA A 200 6.22 -10.40 -13.68
C ALA A 200 5.14 -10.93 -14.62
N THR A 201 4.54 -12.11 -14.36
CA THR A 201 3.47 -12.67 -15.22
C THR A 201 2.07 -12.19 -14.83
N ARG A 202 1.91 -11.63 -13.62
CA ARG A 202 0.59 -11.30 -13.06
C ARG A 202 -0.10 -10.19 -13.83
N PHE A 203 0.62 -9.11 -14.13
CA PHE A 203 0.02 -8.00 -14.85
C PHE A 203 -0.22 -8.32 -16.33
N SER A 204 0.66 -9.09 -16.99
CA SER A 204 0.43 -9.49 -18.40
C SER A 204 -0.83 -10.34 -18.59
N LEU A 205 -1.14 -11.20 -17.61
CA LEU A 205 -2.35 -12.01 -17.65
C LEU A 205 -3.57 -11.25 -17.12
N GLY A 206 -3.40 -10.49 -16.03
CA GLY A 206 -4.47 -9.74 -15.39
C GLY A 206 -4.97 -8.53 -16.18
N SER A 207 -4.14 -7.96 -17.07
CA SER A 207 -4.55 -6.88 -17.97
C SER A 207 -5.49 -7.37 -19.10
N ASN A 208 -5.52 -8.67 -19.37
CA ASN A 208 -6.51 -9.24 -20.28
C ASN A 208 -7.90 -9.29 -19.59
N LEU A 209 -8.66 -8.21 -19.79
CA LEU A 209 -10.02 -8.04 -19.25
C LEU A 209 -10.94 -9.23 -19.53
N SER A 210 -10.82 -9.85 -20.71
CA SER A 210 -11.65 -11.01 -21.08
C SER A 210 -11.33 -12.26 -20.27
N PHE A 211 -10.04 -12.51 -20.00
CA PHE A 211 -9.59 -13.65 -19.21
C PHE A 211 -9.96 -13.48 -17.74
N TYR A 212 -9.74 -12.28 -17.22
CA TYR A 212 -10.08 -11.95 -15.84
C TYR A 212 -11.60 -12.04 -15.59
N LYS A 213 -12.43 -11.41 -16.43
CA LYS A 213 -13.90 -11.50 -16.31
C LYS A 213 -14.41 -12.94 -16.41
N SER A 214 -13.82 -13.75 -17.29
CA SER A 214 -14.13 -15.17 -17.37
C SER A 214 -13.83 -15.87 -16.03
N SER A 215 -12.66 -15.61 -15.44
CA SER A 215 -12.26 -16.18 -14.15
C SER A 215 -13.22 -15.79 -13.01
N LEU A 216 -13.65 -14.51 -12.94
CA LEU A 216 -14.66 -14.07 -11.97
C LEU A 216 -16.02 -14.74 -12.15
N ARG A 217 -16.44 -15.02 -13.40
CA ARG A 217 -17.68 -15.76 -13.68
C ARG A 217 -17.56 -17.21 -13.22
N GLN A 218 -16.41 -17.85 -13.43
CA GLN A 218 -16.17 -19.22 -12.96
C GLN A 218 -16.10 -19.31 -11.43
N ALA A 219 -15.71 -18.24 -10.74
CA ALA A 219 -15.81 -18.13 -9.28
C ALA A 219 -17.28 -18.05 -8.77
N ARG A 220 -18.27 -18.07 -9.67
CA ARG A 220 -19.70 -18.18 -9.36
C ARG A 220 -20.32 -19.46 -9.91
N ASN A 221 -19.51 -20.40 -10.38
CA ASN A 221 -19.98 -21.66 -10.97
C ASN A 221 -20.79 -22.47 -9.93
N SER A 222 -21.71 -23.30 -10.43
CA SER A 222 -22.47 -24.24 -9.60
C SER A 222 -21.58 -25.33 -9.01
N ASN A 223 -20.51 -25.72 -9.72
CA ASN A 223 -19.52 -26.67 -9.25
C ASN A 223 -18.52 -25.99 -8.28
N GLU A 224 -18.47 -26.49 -7.04
CA GLU A 224 -17.63 -25.92 -5.98
C GLU A 224 -16.13 -26.05 -6.25
N ALA A 225 -15.68 -27.13 -6.91
CA ALA A 225 -14.26 -27.31 -7.23
C ALA A 225 -13.78 -26.30 -8.26
N VAL A 226 -14.59 -26.05 -9.30
CA VAL A 226 -14.34 -24.98 -10.29
C VAL A 226 -14.31 -23.62 -9.61
N CYS A 227 -15.29 -23.36 -8.73
CA CYS A 227 -15.39 -22.13 -7.96
C CYS A 227 -14.14 -21.87 -7.11
N CYS A 228 -13.67 -22.86 -6.34
CA CYS A 228 -12.45 -22.75 -5.53
C CYS A 228 -11.19 -22.53 -6.37
N ALA A 229 -11.04 -23.22 -7.51
CA ALA A 229 -9.90 -23.03 -8.40
C ALA A 229 -9.90 -21.63 -9.04
N ALA A 230 -11.08 -21.14 -9.44
CA ALA A 230 -11.24 -19.79 -9.99
C ALA A 230 -10.92 -18.70 -8.96
N LEU A 231 -11.36 -18.86 -7.70
CA LEU A 231 -11.04 -17.94 -6.61
C LEU A 231 -9.54 -17.89 -6.31
N ARG A 232 -8.86 -19.05 -6.27
CA ARG A 232 -7.39 -19.12 -6.10
C ARG A 232 -6.64 -18.43 -7.23
N LEU A 233 -7.11 -18.58 -8.47
CA LEU A 233 -6.58 -17.89 -9.64
C LEU A 233 -6.78 -16.37 -9.55
N CYS A 234 -7.98 -15.91 -9.19
CA CYS A 234 -8.28 -14.50 -8.99
C CYS A 234 -7.42 -13.89 -7.87
N ALA A 235 -7.25 -14.61 -6.76
CA ALA A 235 -6.35 -14.24 -5.67
C ALA A 235 -4.89 -14.10 -6.12
N ALA A 236 -4.38 -15.02 -6.95
CA ALA A 236 -3.02 -14.93 -7.47
C ALA A 236 -2.82 -13.75 -8.44
N LEU A 237 -3.84 -13.39 -9.23
CA LEU A 237 -3.83 -12.19 -10.07
C LEU A 237 -3.85 -10.90 -9.22
N ALA A 238 -4.64 -10.89 -8.14
CA ALA A 238 -4.77 -9.75 -7.22
C ALA A 238 -3.52 -9.46 -6.37
N LEU A 239 -2.52 -10.36 -6.38
CA LEU A 239 -1.17 -10.07 -5.85
C LEU A 239 -0.41 -9.01 -6.66
N CYS A 240 -1.00 -8.46 -7.73
CA CYS A 240 -0.48 -7.30 -8.42
C CYS A 240 -1.44 -6.12 -8.23
N GLY A 241 -1.00 -5.08 -7.51
CA GLY A 241 -1.80 -3.87 -7.29
C GLY A 241 -2.24 -3.17 -8.59
N GLY A 242 -1.42 -3.27 -9.65
CA GLY A 242 -1.78 -2.77 -10.99
C GLY A 242 -2.88 -3.57 -11.69
N VAL A 243 -3.04 -4.86 -11.36
CA VAL A 243 -4.21 -5.62 -11.84
C VAL A 243 -5.42 -5.20 -11.03
N VAL A 244 -5.30 -5.11 -9.69
CA VAL A 244 -6.40 -4.72 -8.82
C VAL A 244 -6.95 -3.34 -9.17
N SER A 245 -6.11 -2.36 -9.52
CA SER A 245 -6.58 -1.05 -9.96
C SER A 245 -7.45 -1.12 -11.23
N LEU A 246 -7.09 -1.96 -12.21
CA LEU A 246 -7.93 -2.22 -13.40
C LEU A 246 -9.25 -2.90 -13.04
N GLN A 247 -9.23 -3.83 -12.09
CA GLN A 247 -10.42 -4.55 -11.64
C GLN A 247 -11.43 -3.64 -10.95
N VAL A 248 -10.93 -2.73 -10.13
CA VAL A 248 -11.75 -1.78 -9.37
C VAL A 248 -12.43 -0.76 -10.28
N GLN A 249 -11.80 -0.39 -11.41
CA GLN A 249 -12.44 0.47 -12.42
C GLN A 249 -13.68 -0.18 -13.05
N ASP A 250 -13.75 -1.52 -13.09
CA ASP A 250 -14.88 -2.30 -13.60
C ASP A 250 -15.47 -3.20 -12.49
N SER A 251 -15.95 -2.55 -11.43
CA SER A 251 -16.23 -3.18 -10.14
C SER A 251 -17.44 -4.12 -10.10
N GLN A 252 -18.35 -4.06 -11.07
CA GLN A 252 -19.63 -4.80 -10.98
C GLN A 252 -19.42 -6.32 -10.90
N GLU A 253 -18.56 -6.86 -11.76
CA GLU A 253 -18.33 -8.31 -11.86
C GLU A 253 -17.53 -8.84 -10.66
N LEU A 254 -16.61 -8.02 -10.15
CA LEU A 254 -15.89 -8.30 -8.92
C LEU A 254 -16.84 -8.37 -7.73
N CYS A 255 -17.75 -7.39 -7.59
CA CYS A 255 -18.73 -7.37 -6.49
C CYS A 255 -19.67 -8.57 -6.55
N ASN A 256 -20.21 -8.86 -7.74
CA ASN A 256 -21.08 -10.01 -7.95
C ASN A 256 -20.39 -11.34 -7.57
N CYS A 257 -19.10 -11.47 -7.89
CA CYS A 257 -18.28 -12.62 -7.49
C CYS A 257 -18.12 -12.71 -5.97
N LEU A 258 -17.69 -11.63 -5.31
CA LEU A 258 -17.46 -11.61 -3.87
C LEU A 258 -18.73 -11.89 -3.07
N ILE A 259 -19.85 -11.26 -3.43
CA ILE A 259 -21.14 -11.46 -2.75
C ILE A 259 -21.60 -12.93 -2.89
N ALA A 260 -21.58 -13.48 -4.11
CA ALA A 260 -22.08 -14.83 -4.36
C ALA A 260 -21.18 -15.94 -3.79
N SER A 261 -19.87 -15.72 -3.68
CA SER A 261 -18.91 -16.70 -3.17
C SER A 261 -18.74 -16.66 -1.65
N THR A 262 -19.06 -15.54 -1.00
CA THR A 262 -19.03 -15.40 0.47
C THR A 262 -20.37 -15.71 1.16
N ASP A 263 -21.45 -15.85 0.37
CA ASP A 263 -22.78 -16.14 0.88
C ASP A 263 -22.87 -17.49 1.61
N ILE A 264 -23.77 -17.55 2.59
CA ILE A 264 -23.97 -18.74 3.45
C ILE A 264 -24.47 -19.97 2.69
N SER A 265 -25.05 -19.79 1.50
CA SER A 265 -25.47 -20.90 0.62
C SER A 265 -24.31 -21.70 0.03
N LYS A 266 -23.08 -21.18 0.08
CA LYS A 266 -21.88 -21.86 -0.42
C LYS A 266 -21.20 -22.69 0.67
N SER A 267 -20.49 -23.75 0.26
CA SER A 267 -19.69 -24.55 1.20
C SER A 267 -18.56 -23.74 1.84
N ASN A 268 -18.11 -24.20 3.01
CA ASN A 268 -17.02 -23.58 3.75
C ASN A 268 -15.73 -23.51 2.92
N ASP A 269 -15.46 -24.49 2.05
CA ASP A 269 -14.25 -24.50 1.22
C ASP A 269 -14.27 -23.33 0.20
N VAL A 270 -15.42 -23.06 -0.43
CA VAL A 270 -15.60 -21.91 -1.33
C VAL A 270 -15.46 -20.59 -0.57
N ARG A 271 -16.13 -20.47 0.59
CA ARG A 271 -16.11 -19.24 1.40
C ARG A 271 -14.73 -18.92 1.94
N ILE A 272 -13.95 -19.93 2.33
CA ILE A 272 -12.55 -19.79 2.75
C ILE A 272 -11.70 -19.15 1.64
N GLU A 273 -11.78 -19.69 0.41
CA GLU A 273 -11.02 -19.15 -0.73
C GLU A 273 -11.53 -17.74 -1.12
N ALA A 274 -12.83 -17.48 -0.96
CA ALA A 274 -13.43 -16.17 -1.21
C ALA A 274 -12.96 -15.10 -0.22
N PHE A 275 -12.89 -15.41 1.08
CA PHE A 275 -12.37 -14.49 2.07
C PHE A 275 -10.85 -14.29 1.93
N GLN A 276 -10.10 -15.32 1.54
CA GLN A 276 -8.68 -15.17 1.19
C GLN A 276 -8.49 -14.21 0.00
N PHE A 277 -9.32 -14.35 -1.04
CA PHE A 277 -9.31 -13.44 -2.17
C PHE A 277 -9.65 -12.00 -1.75
N LEU A 278 -10.69 -11.83 -0.93
CA LEU A 278 -11.08 -10.53 -0.38
C LEU A 278 -9.95 -9.88 0.43
N TYR A 279 -9.31 -10.64 1.33
CA TYR A 279 -8.15 -10.14 2.08
C TYR A 279 -7.06 -9.63 1.15
N ILE A 280 -6.65 -10.42 0.15
CA ILE A 280 -5.59 -10.01 -0.81
C ILE A 280 -5.98 -8.74 -1.58
N LEU A 281 -7.24 -8.61 -2.01
CA LEU A 281 -7.73 -7.40 -2.67
C LEU A 281 -7.58 -6.17 -1.76
N THR A 282 -8.03 -6.29 -0.51
CA THR A 282 -7.98 -5.18 0.45
C THR A 282 -6.56 -4.78 0.82
N ARG A 283 -5.56 -5.68 0.71
CA ARG A 283 -4.14 -5.33 0.91
C ARG A 283 -3.54 -4.55 -0.25
N SER A 284 -4.04 -4.77 -1.46
CA SER A 284 -3.55 -4.12 -2.69
C SER A 284 -4.24 -2.78 -2.99
N THR A 285 -5.44 -2.53 -2.45
CA THR A 285 -6.21 -1.30 -2.70
C THR A 285 -7.24 -1.00 -1.60
N ASN A 286 -7.65 0.28 -1.49
CA ASN A 286 -8.81 0.66 -0.68
C ASN A 286 -10.11 0.30 -1.41
N LEU A 287 -10.56 -0.96 -1.23
CA LEU A 287 -11.77 -1.47 -1.87
C LEU A 287 -13.02 -0.68 -1.44
N GLY A 288 -13.07 -0.27 -0.17
CA GLY A 288 -14.26 0.33 0.42
C GLY A 288 -14.54 1.79 0.01
N THR A 289 -13.63 2.46 -0.69
CA THR A 289 -13.89 3.74 -1.37
C THR A 289 -14.21 3.60 -2.85
N SER A 290 -13.90 2.43 -3.42
CA SER A 290 -13.87 2.24 -4.86
C SER A 290 -15.03 1.38 -5.38
N VAL A 291 -15.80 0.80 -4.47
CA VAL A 291 -16.98 -0.02 -4.72
C VAL A 291 -18.23 0.68 -4.17
N GLY A 292 -19.38 0.46 -4.82
CA GLY A 292 -20.68 0.99 -4.36
C GLY A 292 -21.09 0.49 -2.97
N GLU A 293 -21.75 1.36 -2.21
CA GLU A 293 -22.13 1.13 -0.80
C GLU A 293 -22.96 -0.15 -0.60
N THR A 294 -23.89 -0.45 -1.51
CA THR A 294 -24.76 -1.64 -1.44
C THR A 294 -23.99 -2.96 -1.51
N SER A 295 -22.95 -3.02 -2.34
CA SER A 295 -22.10 -4.21 -2.47
C SER A 295 -21.27 -4.42 -1.20
N ILE A 296 -20.74 -3.35 -0.64
CA ILE A 296 -19.96 -3.38 0.60
C ILE A 296 -20.85 -3.79 1.80
N ASP A 297 -22.08 -3.30 1.88
CA ASP A 297 -23.05 -3.71 2.90
C ASP A 297 -23.24 -5.23 2.92
N LEU A 298 -23.42 -5.84 1.73
CA LEU A 298 -23.59 -7.29 1.60
C LEU A 298 -22.32 -8.07 1.96
N VAL A 299 -21.14 -7.58 1.55
CA VAL A 299 -19.86 -8.20 1.92
C VAL A 299 -19.65 -8.16 3.44
N CYS A 300 -19.88 -7.02 4.09
CA CYS A 300 -19.82 -6.89 5.54
C CYS A 300 -20.81 -7.82 6.25
N ALA A 301 -22.03 -7.95 5.73
CA ALA A 301 -23.04 -8.87 6.26
C ALA A 301 -22.60 -10.34 6.14
N ASN A 302 -21.99 -10.74 5.03
CA ASN A 302 -21.49 -12.11 4.83
C ASN A 302 -20.31 -12.44 5.75
N ILE A 303 -19.40 -11.49 5.97
CA ILE A 303 -18.32 -11.64 6.97
C ILE A 303 -18.93 -11.81 8.37
N CYS A 304 -19.90 -10.98 8.73
CA CYS A 304 -20.54 -11.05 10.04
C CYS A 304 -21.25 -12.39 10.24
N LYS A 305 -22.01 -12.87 9.25
CA LYS A 305 -22.63 -14.21 9.30
C LYS A 305 -21.60 -15.31 9.51
N ALA A 306 -20.48 -15.30 8.77
CA ALA A 306 -19.41 -16.28 8.93
C ALA A 306 -18.85 -16.33 10.36
N MET A 307 -18.73 -15.17 11.02
CA MET A 307 -18.30 -15.06 12.42
C MET A 307 -19.36 -15.56 13.41
N MET A 308 -20.63 -15.29 13.13
CA MET A 308 -21.76 -15.58 14.03
C MET A 308 -22.26 -17.03 13.93
N GLU A 309 -22.01 -17.72 12.82
CA GLU A 309 -22.44 -19.11 12.58
C GLU A 309 -21.93 -20.12 13.63
N GLN A 310 -20.86 -19.77 14.35
CA GLN A 310 -20.26 -20.63 15.38
C GLN A 310 -20.61 -20.21 16.82
N GLN A 311 -21.49 -19.21 17.00
CA GLN A 311 -21.93 -18.79 18.33
C GLN A 311 -22.73 -19.90 19.03
N GLY A 312 -22.37 -20.18 20.29
CA GLY A 312 -22.96 -21.25 21.11
C GLY A 312 -22.15 -22.54 21.16
N LEU A 313 -21.10 -22.68 20.34
CA LEU A 313 -20.10 -23.75 20.46
C LEU A 313 -18.86 -23.20 21.17
N SER A 314 -18.44 -23.85 22.26
CA SER A 314 -17.15 -23.53 22.91
C SER A 314 -16.00 -23.64 21.89
N SER A 315 -15.07 -22.68 21.90
CA SER A 315 -13.91 -22.60 20.99
C SER A 315 -13.08 -23.90 20.93
N ALA A 316 -13.10 -24.71 21.98
CA ALA A 316 -12.45 -26.02 22.02
C ALA A 316 -13.15 -27.12 21.17
N ARG A 317 -14.34 -26.85 20.61
CA ARG A 317 -15.16 -27.82 19.86
C ARG A 317 -15.33 -27.46 18.38
N TRP A 318 -14.66 -26.42 17.89
CA TRP A 318 -14.82 -26.03 16.49
C TRP A 318 -14.19 -27.06 15.56
N PRO A 319 -14.91 -27.50 14.51
CA PRO A 319 -14.31 -28.28 13.44
C PRO A 319 -13.18 -27.48 12.76
N LEU A 320 -12.08 -28.14 12.36
CA LEU A 320 -10.93 -27.52 11.66
C LEU A 320 -11.33 -26.61 10.48
N LYS A 321 -12.39 -26.98 9.74
CA LYS A 321 -12.90 -26.18 8.62
C LYS A 321 -13.64 -24.91 9.09
N ALA A 322 -14.38 -24.99 10.19
CA ALA A 322 -15.05 -23.83 10.78
C ALA A 322 -14.03 -22.85 11.37
N GLU A 323 -13.00 -23.38 12.05
CA GLU A 323 -11.85 -22.61 12.53
C GLU A 323 -11.16 -21.90 11.34
N LYS A 324 -10.82 -22.59 10.25
CA LYS A 324 -10.22 -21.93 9.08
C LYS A 324 -11.13 -20.86 8.46
N LEU A 325 -12.44 -21.09 8.38
CA LEU A 325 -13.40 -20.11 7.87
C LEU A 325 -13.40 -18.83 8.72
N LEU A 326 -13.43 -18.97 10.04
CA LEU A 326 -13.35 -17.85 10.98
C LEU A 326 -12.05 -17.07 10.79
N LEU A 327 -10.90 -17.73 10.62
CA LEU A 327 -9.61 -17.05 10.39
C LEU A 327 -9.70 -16.09 9.21
N GLU A 328 -10.14 -16.62 8.09
CA GLU A 328 -10.11 -15.92 6.81
C GLU A 328 -11.17 -14.82 6.78
N ALA A 329 -12.35 -15.04 7.38
CA ALA A 329 -13.36 -14.01 7.55
C ALA A 329 -12.85 -12.85 8.44
N SER A 330 -12.17 -13.16 9.55
CA SER A 330 -11.56 -12.15 10.42
C SER A 330 -10.44 -11.37 9.74
N GLN A 331 -9.63 -12.03 8.91
CA GLN A 331 -8.59 -11.37 8.12
C GLN A 331 -9.20 -10.49 7.04
N ALA A 332 -10.23 -10.97 6.35
CA ALA A 332 -10.96 -10.15 5.39
C ALA A 332 -11.58 -8.90 6.03
N ALA A 333 -12.16 -9.03 7.23
CA ALA A 333 -12.62 -7.87 8.02
C ALA A 333 -11.46 -6.91 8.32
N GLN A 334 -10.36 -7.41 8.88
CA GLN A 334 -9.20 -6.61 9.22
C GLN A 334 -8.64 -5.85 8.00
N GLY A 335 -8.46 -6.53 6.88
CA GLY A 335 -7.95 -5.94 5.64
C GLY A 335 -8.89 -4.88 5.08
N LEU A 336 -10.20 -5.15 5.08
CA LEU A 336 -11.22 -4.19 4.62
C LEU A 336 -11.23 -2.93 5.48
N LEU A 337 -11.16 -3.07 6.81
CA LEU A 337 -11.27 -1.98 7.79
C LEU A 337 -9.97 -1.20 7.97
N HIS A 338 -8.84 -1.73 7.51
CA HIS A 338 -7.53 -1.09 7.67
C HIS A 338 -7.47 0.31 7.01
N PHE A 339 -8.19 0.51 5.91
CA PHE A 339 -8.20 1.77 5.18
C PHE A 339 -9.37 2.65 5.60
N PRO A 340 -9.19 3.97 5.72
CA PRO A 340 -10.31 4.88 6.01
C PRO A 340 -11.35 4.87 4.87
N GLY A 341 -12.63 4.96 5.21
CA GLY A 341 -13.71 5.04 4.22
C GLY A 341 -15.11 4.77 4.79
N ARG A 342 -16.13 4.94 3.93
CA ARG A 342 -17.55 4.79 4.31
C ARG A 342 -17.95 3.36 4.66
N HIS A 343 -17.20 2.37 4.19
CA HIS A 343 -17.40 0.95 4.49
C HIS A 343 -17.38 0.61 6.00
N HIS A 344 -16.78 1.45 6.85
CA HIS A 344 -16.89 1.31 8.30
C HIS A 344 -18.34 1.41 8.78
N HIS A 345 -19.12 2.31 8.18
CA HIS A 345 -20.55 2.45 8.51
C HIS A 345 -21.32 1.18 8.14
N SER A 346 -21.05 0.62 6.96
CA SER A 346 -21.57 -0.69 6.52
C SER A 346 -21.23 -1.81 7.51
N ALA A 347 -19.98 -1.84 7.98
CA ALA A 347 -19.50 -2.83 8.95
C ALA A 347 -20.20 -2.72 10.31
N TRP A 348 -20.42 -1.49 10.79
CA TRP A 348 -21.23 -1.22 11.99
C TRP A 348 -22.68 -1.68 11.79
N ARG A 349 -23.30 -1.34 10.65
CA ARG A 349 -24.69 -1.69 10.31
C ARG A 349 -24.87 -3.22 10.21
N ALA A 350 -23.85 -3.94 9.73
CA ALA A 350 -23.82 -5.40 9.68
C ALA A 350 -23.63 -6.08 11.05
N GLY A 351 -23.26 -5.34 12.10
CA GLY A 351 -23.03 -5.88 13.44
C GLY A 351 -21.66 -6.52 13.67
N LEU A 352 -20.67 -6.22 12.82
CA LEU A 352 -19.33 -6.83 12.90
C LEU A 352 -18.63 -6.56 14.24
N PHE A 353 -18.81 -5.38 14.84
CA PHE A 353 -18.23 -5.06 16.13
C PHE A 353 -18.70 -6.04 17.22
N GLY A 354 -20.01 -6.27 17.32
CA GLY A 354 -20.60 -7.18 18.30
C GLY A 354 -20.16 -8.64 18.08
N ALA A 355 -20.07 -9.06 16.82
CA ALA A 355 -19.58 -10.40 16.45
C ALA A 355 -18.15 -10.64 16.94
N MET A 356 -17.24 -9.72 16.63
CA MET A 356 -15.83 -9.82 17.04
C MET A 356 -15.66 -9.70 18.56
N ALA A 357 -16.39 -8.79 19.21
CA ALA A 357 -16.36 -8.65 20.66
C ALA A 357 -16.84 -9.92 21.39
N SER A 358 -17.91 -10.54 20.89
CA SER A 358 -18.42 -11.80 21.46
C SER A 358 -17.41 -12.94 21.30
N LEU A 359 -16.80 -13.08 20.12
CA LEU A 359 -15.75 -14.08 19.88
C LEU A 359 -14.57 -13.88 20.83
N LEU A 360 -14.08 -12.66 21.00
CA LEU A 360 -13.00 -12.36 21.95
C LEU A 360 -13.37 -12.72 23.38
N LEU A 361 -14.58 -12.37 23.84
CA LEU A 361 -15.02 -12.74 25.18
C LEU A 361 -15.12 -14.25 25.35
N ASP A 362 -15.58 -15.00 24.35
CA ASP A 362 -15.57 -16.48 24.41
C ASP A 362 -14.14 -17.05 24.58
N PHE A 363 -13.11 -16.39 24.03
CA PHE A 363 -11.72 -16.78 24.27
C PHE A 363 -11.29 -16.52 25.72
N TYR A 364 -11.63 -15.36 26.28
CA TYR A 364 -11.13 -14.91 27.58
C TYR A 364 -12.01 -15.34 28.78
N ASP A 365 -13.32 -15.52 28.62
CA ASP A 365 -14.25 -15.99 29.66
C ASP A 365 -14.14 -17.52 29.90
N SER A 366 -13.45 -18.26 29.02
CA SER A 366 -13.21 -19.71 29.15
C SER A 366 -12.23 -20.12 30.27
N GLY A 367 -12.23 -19.41 31.40
CA GLY A 367 -11.45 -19.67 32.62
C GLY A 367 -11.65 -21.06 33.27
N VAL A 368 -12.33 -21.98 32.60
CA VAL A 368 -12.51 -23.36 33.04
C VAL A 368 -12.17 -24.28 31.87
N VAL A 369 -11.20 -25.17 32.13
CA VAL A 369 -10.75 -26.33 31.34
C VAL A 369 -9.52 -26.15 30.44
N SER A 370 -8.41 -26.63 31.01
CA SER A 370 -7.20 -27.13 30.33
C SER A 370 -7.56 -28.24 29.33
N TYR A 371 -7.62 -27.90 28.05
CA TYR A 371 -7.36 -28.84 26.95
C TYR A 371 -6.25 -28.25 26.08
N PRO A 372 -5.49 -29.08 25.33
CA PRO A 372 -4.45 -28.59 24.46
C PRO A 372 -5.10 -27.84 23.30
N LYS A 373 -5.43 -26.56 23.54
CA LYS A 373 -5.78 -25.59 22.51
C LYS A 373 -4.63 -25.58 21.51
N SER A 374 -4.95 -25.47 20.22
CA SER A 374 -3.95 -25.32 19.17
C SER A 374 -3.16 -24.02 19.43
N ALA A 375 -2.03 -24.13 20.14
CA ALA A 375 -1.22 -22.98 20.57
C ALA A 375 -0.76 -22.07 19.42
N LYS A 376 -0.85 -22.54 18.16
CA LYS A 376 -0.54 -21.76 16.96
C LYS A 376 -1.67 -20.84 16.50
N TYR A 377 -2.92 -21.20 16.76
CA TYR A 377 -4.06 -20.47 16.22
C TYR A 377 -4.48 -19.33 17.17
N ASP A 378 -4.44 -19.55 18.48
CA ASP A 378 -4.69 -18.53 19.51
C ASP A 378 -3.72 -17.32 19.38
N GLN A 379 -2.45 -17.57 19.03
CA GLN A 379 -1.43 -16.52 18.86
C GLN A 379 -1.67 -15.58 17.67
N VAL A 380 -2.51 -15.99 16.71
CA VAL A 380 -2.76 -15.23 15.47
C VAL A 380 -4.17 -14.66 15.45
N PHE A 381 -5.17 -15.42 15.92
CA PHE A 381 -6.58 -15.05 15.77
C PHE A 381 -7.01 -13.89 16.66
N GLY A 382 -6.67 -13.91 17.96
CA GLY A 382 -6.98 -12.83 18.90
C GLY A 382 -6.48 -11.46 18.42
N PRO A 383 -5.20 -11.33 18.07
CA PRO A 383 -4.66 -10.07 17.56
C PRO A 383 -5.35 -9.52 16.30
N ILE A 384 -5.77 -10.39 15.38
CA ILE A 384 -6.50 -9.98 14.16
C ILE A 384 -7.83 -9.33 14.53
N LEU A 385 -8.56 -9.94 15.46
CA LEU A 385 -9.84 -9.42 15.95
C LEU A 385 -9.66 -8.09 16.67
N TRP A 386 -8.65 -7.97 17.54
CA TRP A 386 -8.34 -6.72 18.24
C TRP A 386 -7.95 -5.59 17.27
N ASP A 387 -7.11 -5.87 16.26
CA ASP A 387 -6.75 -4.86 15.27
C ASP A 387 -7.97 -4.42 14.44
N ALA A 388 -8.81 -5.36 13.97
CA ALA A 388 -10.04 -5.04 13.26
C ALA A 388 -11.03 -4.19 14.11
N LEU A 389 -11.18 -4.53 15.39
CA LEU A 389 -11.98 -3.73 16.34
C LEU A 389 -11.40 -2.34 16.56
N SER A 390 -10.07 -2.22 16.61
CA SER A 390 -9.40 -0.91 16.70
C SER A 390 -9.85 -0.04 15.53
N TRP A 391 -9.72 -0.54 14.29
CA TRP A 391 -10.11 0.20 13.09
C TRP A 391 -11.58 0.62 13.06
N LEU A 392 -12.50 -0.25 13.51
CA LEU A 392 -13.92 0.11 13.66
C LEU A 392 -14.16 1.19 14.71
N SER A 393 -13.41 1.16 15.81
CA SER A 393 -13.58 2.08 16.94
C SER A 393 -13.19 3.51 16.57
N ILE A 394 -12.07 3.70 15.88
CA ILE A 394 -11.60 5.03 15.48
C ILE A 394 -12.44 5.64 14.34
N ASN A 395 -13.13 4.80 13.56
CA ASN A 395 -14.03 5.20 12.48
C ASN A 395 -15.52 4.99 12.84
N ALA A 396 -15.86 5.03 14.12
CA ALA A 396 -17.23 4.84 14.58
C ALA A 396 -18.21 5.92 14.04
N PRO A 397 -19.50 5.59 13.86
CA PRO A 397 -20.49 6.56 13.40
C PRO A 397 -20.66 7.72 14.40
N THR A 398 -21.02 8.90 13.89
CA THR A 398 -21.28 10.11 14.69
C THR A 398 -22.73 10.57 14.53
N GLY A 399 -23.35 11.06 15.61
CA GLY A 399 -24.68 11.72 15.53
C GLY A 399 -25.88 10.76 15.58
N GLY A 400 -26.93 11.03 14.79
CA GLY A 400 -28.22 10.31 14.82
C GLY A 400 -28.15 8.82 14.48
N ASP A 401 -27.05 8.37 13.88
CA ASP A 401 -26.77 6.97 13.52
C ASP A 401 -26.24 6.11 14.69
N GLU A 402 -26.12 6.68 15.89
CA GLU A 402 -25.77 5.93 17.12
C GLU A 402 -26.86 4.92 17.54
N SER A 403 -28.01 4.87 16.87
CA SER A 403 -29.09 3.90 17.16
C SER A 403 -28.63 2.45 17.04
N HIS A 404 -27.70 2.16 16.13
CA HIS A 404 -27.10 0.81 15.96
C HIS A 404 -26.20 0.40 17.14
N LEU A 405 -25.61 1.37 17.86
CA LEU A 405 -24.76 1.13 19.03
C LEU A 405 -25.55 0.82 20.31
N LYS A 406 -26.82 1.25 20.37
CA LYS A 406 -27.67 1.21 21.58
C LYS A 406 -28.56 -0.03 21.67
N THR A 407 -28.31 -1.03 20.84
CA THR A 407 -29.03 -2.30 20.98
C THR A 407 -28.53 -3.00 22.25
N LYS A 408 -29.43 -3.32 23.19
CA LYS A 408 -29.09 -3.97 24.48
C LYS A 408 -28.24 -5.24 24.35
N GLN A 409 -28.23 -5.88 23.18
CA GLN A 409 -27.42 -7.07 22.88
C GLN A 409 -25.92 -6.75 22.67
N GLN A 410 -25.53 -5.51 22.37
CA GLN A 410 -24.13 -5.14 22.11
C GLN A 410 -23.44 -4.41 23.28
N GLU A 411 -24.18 -3.74 24.17
CA GLU A 411 -23.60 -2.92 25.25
C GLU A 411 -22.79 -3.73 26.29
N GLY A 412 -23.28 -4.91 26.70
CA GLY A 412 -22.61 -5.77 27.67
C GLY A 412 -21.22 -6.24 27.23
N PRO A 413 -21.10 -6.88 26.04
CA PRO A 413 -19.81 -7.31 25.49
C PRO A 413 -18.80 -6.18 25.34
N VAL A 414 -19.24 -4.99 24.91
CA VAL A 414 -18.37 -3.81 24.74
C VAL A 414 -17.75 -3.38 26.07
N LEU A 415 -18.56 -3.32 27.14
CA LEU A 415 -18.09 -2.89 28.46
C LEU A 415 -17.10 -3.89 29.07
N ASN A 416 -17.35 -5.19 28.92
CA ASN A 416 -16.42 -6.23 29.37
C ASN A 416 -15.09 -6.16 28.61
N LEU A 417 -15.15 -5.91 27.31
CA LEU A 417 -13.97 -5.76 26.46
C LEU A 417 -13.15 -4.51 26.83
N ILE A 418 -13.80 -3.39 27.14
CA ILE A 418 -13.15 -2.17 27.66
C ILE A 418 -12.44 -2.46 28.99
N ASP A 419 -13.12 -3.15 29.91
CA ASP A 419 -12.56 -3.50 31.22
C ASP A 419 -11.33 -4.42 31.09
N PHE A 420 -11.41 -5.43 30.22
CA PHE A 420 -10.29 -6.31 29.90
C PHE A 420 -9.11 -5.53 29.29
N ALA A 421 -9.36 -4.71 28.27
CA ALA A 421 -8.32 -3.92 27.62
C ALA A 421 -7.67 -2.92 28.58
N CYS A 422 -8.46 -2.33 29.50
CA CYS A 422 -7.95 -1.48 30.57
C CYS A 422 -7.03 -2.24 31.54
N ARG A 423 -7.42 -3.45 31.97
CA ARG A 423 -6.57 -4.30 32.84
C ARG A 423 -5.24 -4.65 32.18
N VAL A 424 -5.25 -5.00 30.89
CA VAL A 424 -4.03 -5.27 30.12
C VAL A 424 -3.14 -4.03 30.03
N LEU A 425 -3.73 -2.87 29.72
CA LEU A 425 -3.00 -1.59 29.64
C LEU A 425 -2.32 -1.25 30.97
N LEU A 426 -3.03 -1.39 32.10
CA LEU A 426 -2.48 -1.13 33.44
C LEU A 426 -1.40 -2.15 33.84
N LYS A 427 -1.56 -3.41 33.48
CA LYS A 427 -0.56 -4.47 33.70
C LYS A 427 0.74 -4.23 32.91
N VAL A 428 0.66 -3.64 31.72
CA VAL A 428 1.84 -3.30 30.91
C VAL A 428 2.69 -2.22 31.59
N VAL A 429 2.04 -1.18 32.13
CA VAL A 429 2.74 -0.05 32.75
C VAL A 429 3.30 -0.41 34.13
N ASP A 430 2.61 -1.22 34.93
CA ASP A 430 3.11 -1.65 36.25
C ASP A 430 4.11 -2.83 36.16
N ARG A 431 5.34 -2.62 36.62
CA ARG A 431 6.37 -3.66 36.73
C ARG A 431 5.96 -4.83 37.64
N ARG A 432 5.09 -4.61 38.63
CA ARG A 432 4.60 -5.65 39.55
C ARG A 432 3.64 -6.63 38.86
N GLY A 433 2.90 -6.17 37.85
CA GLY A 433 1.93 -6.97 37.10
C GLY A 433 2.55 -8.06 36.21
N LEU A 434 3.80 -7.93 35.79
CA LEU A 434 4.51 -8.93 34.98
C LEU A 434 5.27 -9.98 35.81
N ARG A 435 5.39 -9.80 37.14
CA ARG A 435 6.12 -10.69 38.05
C ARG A 435 5.22 -11.45 39.03
N SER A 436 3.90 -11.28 38.99
CA SER A 436 3.02 -11.93 39.97
C SER A 436 3.08 -13.45 39.83
N GLU A 437 3.40 -14.12 40.94
CA GLU A 437 3.37 -15.57 41.21
C GLU A 437 1.92 -16.12 41.18
N SER A 438 1.16 -15.78 40.14
CA SER A 438 -0.17 -16.30 39.86
C SER A 438 -0.01 -17.66 39.18
N THR A 439 -0.53 -18.71 39.81
CA THR A 439 -0.55 -20.10 39.33
C THR A 439 -1.51 -20.33 38.16
N GLN A 440 -2.10 -19.29 37.57
CA GLN A 440 -2.98 -19.42 36.43
C GLN A 440 -2.22 -19.32 35.10
N PRO A 441 -2.34 -20.31 34.19
CA PRO A 441 -1.62 -20.33 32.91
C PRO A 441 -2.00 -19.20 31.94
N GLN A 442 -2.98 -18.35 32.27
CA GLN A 442 -3.41 -17.20 31.46
C GLN A 442 -2.55 -15.94 31.67
N ASP A 443 -1.76 -15.87 32.74
CA ASP A 443 -0.93 -14.69 33.06
C ASP A 443 0.42 -14.66 32.33
N GLN A 444 0.75 -15.71 31.56
CA GLN A 444 1.95 -15.77 30.72
C GLN A 444 1.77 -14.97 29.42
N GLY A 445 2.09 -13.67 29.49
CA GLY A 445 2.87 -13.02 28.42
C GLY A 445 2.15 -12.20 27.34
N TYR A 446 1.33 -11.20 27.69
CA TYR A 446 0.92 -10.11 26.77
C TYR A 446 2.08 -9.19 26.32
N ALA A 447 3.33 -9.59 26.51
CA ALA A 447 4.55 -8.85 26.13
C ALA A 447 4.81 -8.84 24.61
N GLY A 448 3.92 -9.46 23.82
CA GLY A 448 4.02 -9.60 22.38
C GLY A 448 2.98 -8.78 21.62
N PHE A 449 2.69 -9.26 20.41
CA PHE A 449 1.84 -8.60 19.42
C PHE A 449 0.39 -8.38 19.88
N GLU A 450 -0.19 -9.36 20.57
CA GLU A 450 -1.55 -9.29 21.10
C GLU A 450 -1.73 -8.11 22.06
N GLY A 451 -0.74 -7.87 22.93
CA GLY A 451 -0.77 -6.73 23.86
C GLY A 451 -0.74 -5.39 23.13
N VAL A 452 0.01 -5.28 22.02
CA VAL A 452 0.02 -4.09 21.16
C VAL A 452 -1.35 -3.83 20.57
N THR A 453 -2.02 -4.86 20.03
CA THR A 453 -3.36 -4.70 19.45
C THR A 453 -4.41 -4.34 20.50
N ILE A 454 -4.33 -4.90 21.71
CA ILE A 454 -5.23 -4.57 22.83
C ILE A 454 -5.05 -3.11 23.27
N CYS A 455 -3.80 -2.68 23.48
CA CYS A 455 -3.50 -1.28 23.85
C CYS A 455 -3.94 -0.31 22.76
N LYS A 456 -3.77 -0.67 21.48
CA LYS A 456 -4.25 0.10 20.33
C LYS A 456 -5.77 0.20 20.32
N THR A 457 -6.49 -0.90 20.61
CA THR A 457 -7.96 -0.87 20.70
C THR A 457 -8.43 0.08 21.80
N MET A 458 -7.84 0.01 22.98
CA MET A 458 -8.18 0.91 24.09
C MET A 458 -7.94 2.38 23.71
N LEU A 459 -6.79 2.66 23.09
CA LEU A 459 -6.49 3.99 22.58
C LEU A 459 -7.55 4.46 21.56
N PHE A 460 -7.91 3.63 20.60
CA PHE A 460 -8.84 4.00 19.54
C PHE A 460 -10.29 4.12 20.03
N LEU A 461 -10.68 3.37 21.07
CA LEU A 461 -11.95 3.54 21.76
C LEU A 461 -12.02 4.90 22.49
N LEU A 462 -10.95 5.29 23.20
CA LEU A 462 -10.89 6.56 23.92
C LEU A 462 -10.94 7.79 23.00
N PHE A 463 -10.32 7.66 21.82
CA PHE A 463 -10.29 8.69 20.78
C PHE A 463 -11.38 8.49 19.71
N SER A 464 -12.32 7.58 19.95
CA SER A 464 -13.43 7.32 19.04
C SER A 464 -14.27 8.59 18.81
N PRO A 465 -14.72 8.86 17.58
CA PRO A 465 -15.62 9.97 17.30
C PRO A 465 -17.03 9.72 17.88
N SER A 466 -17.39 8.45 18.19
CA SER A 466 -18.62 8.12 18.91
C SER A 466 -18.55 8.54 20.37
N ARG A 467 -19.48 9.39 20.81
CA ARG A 467 -19.50 9.88 22.19
C ARG A 467 -19.77 8.75 23.19
N HIS A 468 -20.60 7.79 22.81
CA HIS A 468 -20.93 6.64 23.64
C HIS A 468 -19.71 5.75 23.91
N LEU A 469 -18.99 5.33 22.87
CA LEU A 469 -17.81 4.49 23.02
C LEU A 469 -16.69 5.21 23.78
N ALA A 470 -16.41 6.46 23.43
CA ALA A 470 -15.37 7.25 24.08
C ALA A 470 -15.68 7.50 25.57
N SER A 471 -16.94 7.78 25.93
CA SER A 471 -17.34 7.96 27.34
C SER A 471 -17.28 6.67 28.13
N SER A 472 -17.75 5.55 27.57
CA SER A 472 -17.66 4.23 28.20
C SER A 472 -16.21 3.81 28.44
N ALA A 473 -15.34 4.04 27.46
CA ALA A 473 -13.91 3.75 27.58
C ALA A 473 -13.23 4.62 28.64
N ARG A 474 -13.57 5.91 28.74
CA ARG A 474 -13.06 6.81 29.79
C ARG A 474 -13.50 6.37 31.18
N GLN A 475 -14.78 6.04 31.36
CA GLN A 475 -15.30 5.53 32.64
C GLN A 475 -14.65 4.18 33.02
N GLY A 476 -14.37 3.31 32.05
CA GLY A 476 -13.60 2.09 32.27
C GLY A 476 -12.18 2.39 32.75
N LEU A 477 -11.48 3.30 32.08
CA LEU A 477 -10.12 3.71 32.45
C LEU A 477 -10.05 4.36 33.83
N GLU A 478 -10.97 5.29 34.14
CA GLU A 478 -11.04 5.96 35.44
C GLU A 478 -11.25 4.97 36.58
N ARG A 479 -12.21 4.04 36.45
CA ARG A 479 -12.43 2.97 37.43
C ARG A 479 -11.20 2.07 37.58
N GLY A 480 -10.56 1.70 36.48
CA GLY A 480 -9.34 0.89 36.51
C GLY A 480 -8.19 1.58 37.26
N LEU A 481 -8.02 2.89 37.03
CA LEU A 481 -7.00 3.70 37.71
C LEU A 481 -7.28 3.86 39.21
N GLU A 482 -8.53 4.10 39.60
CA GLU A 482 -8.92 4.18 41.02
C GLU A 482 -8.63 2.87 41.77
N GLN A 483 -8.83 1.73 41.12
CA GLN A 483 -8.56 0.41 41.71
C GLN A 483 -7.06 0.07 41.78
N HIS A 484 -6.27 0.48 40.79
CA HIS A 484 -4.83 0.16 40.71
C HIS A 484 -3.94 1.14 41.47
N GLY A 485 -4.40 2.37 41.72
CA GLY A 485 -3.58 3.46 42.26
C GLY A 485 -2.57 4.02 41.25
N TYR A 486 -1.65 4.87 41.72
CA TYR A 486 -0.73 5.66 40.85
C TYR A 486 0.76 5.44 41.12
N ASP A 487 1.14 4.67 42.14
CA ASP A 487 2.54 4.51 42.59
C ASP A 487 3.49 3.91 41.52
N TRP A 488 2.93 3.20 40.54
CA TRP A 488 3.68 2.56 39.47
C TRP A 488 4.21 3.55 38.41
N LEU A 489 3.62 4.73 38.30
CA LEU A 489 3.79 5.63 37.17
C LEU A 489 5.25 6.13 36.99
N PRO A 490 5.98 6.57 38.04
CA PRO A 490 7.41 6.90 37.91
C PRO A 490 8.26 5.74 37.40
N SER A 491 7.97 4.52 37.84
CA SER A 491 8.71 3.32 37.42
C SER A 491 8.49 2.99 35.94
N SER A 492 7.30 3.27 35.41
CA SER A 492 6.96 3.07 33.99
C SER A 492 7.71 4.06 33.10
N VAL A 493 7.89 5.30 33.54
CA VAL A 493 8.67 6.32 32.82
C VAL A 493 10.13 5.88 32.69
N ASN A 494 10.75 5.45 33.80
CA ASN A 494 12.11 4.91 33.80
C ASN A 494 12.24 3.65 32.93
N ARG A 495 11.21 2.80 32.92
CA ARG A 495 11.16 1.61 32.06
C ARG A 495 11.13 1.99 30.57
N LEU A 496 10.32 2.98 30.18
CA LEU A 496 10.27 3.45 28.80
C LEU A 496 11.63 3.98 28.34
N SER A 497 12.30 4.79 29.17
CA SER A 497 13.64 5.31 28.89
C SER A 497 14.65 4.17 28.61
N LEU A 498 14.64 3.12 29.43
CA LEU A 498 15.51 1.96 29.24
C LEU A 498 15.20 1.23 27.93
N LEU A 499 13.93 0.94 27.64
CA LEU A 499 13.52 0.16 26.46
C LEU A 499 13.84 0.87 25.14
N LEU A 500 13.76 2.20 25.12
CA LEU A 500 14.07 2.99 23.92
C LEU A 500 15.59 3.08 23.66
N SER A 501 16.43 2.71 24.63
CA SER A 501 17.90 2.72 24.51
C SER A 501 18.52 1.41 24.02
N THR A 502 17.84 0.28 24.19
CA THR A 502 18.41 -1.08 24.02
C THR A 502 18.19 -1.69 22.63
N GLY A 503 17.20 -1.19 21.87
CA GLY A 503 17.02 -1.50 20.45
C GLY A 503 16.54 -2.91 20.08
N ALA A 504 16.23 -3.80 21.04
CA ALA A 504 15.74 -5.14 20.72
C ALA A 504 14.26 -5.15 20.26
N ALA A 505 13.89 -6.14 19.44
CA ALA A 505 12.55 -6.21 18.84
C ALA A 505 11.41 -6.44 19.87
N SER A 506 11.60 -7.31 20.86
CA SER A 506 10.64 -7.53 21.95
C SER A 506 10.51 -6.30 22.86
N GLU A 507 11.62 -5.60 23.08
CA GLU A 507 11.66 -4.35 23.85
C GLU A 507 10.95 -3.21 23.10
N SER A 508 11.03 -3.21 21.77
CA SER A 508 10.28 -2.29 20.91
C SER A 508 8.76 -2.48 21.03
N MET A 509 8.26 -3.72 21.15
CA MET A 509 6.82 -3.99 21.36
C MET A 509 6.34 -3.47 22.71
N ILE A 510 7.12 -3.70 23.77
CA ILE A 510 6.78 -3.21 25.11
C ILE A 510 6.83 -1.67 25.15
N ALA A 511 7.82 -1.06 24.50
CA ALA A 511 7.90 0.39 24.36
C ALA A 511 6.66 0.95 23.63
N LEU A 512 6.21 0.31 22.54
CA LEU A 512 4.98 0.69 21.84
C LEU A 512 3.75 0.63 22.74
N MET A 513 3.57 -0.45 23.50
CA MET A 513 2.44 -0.57 24.43
C MET A 513 2.47 0.51 25.52
N ILE A 514 3.65 0.81 26.08
CA ILE A 514 3.79 1.88 27.08
C ILE A 514 3.49 3.25 26.47
N LEU A 515 3.93 3.53 25.23
CA LEU A 515 3.61 4.78 24.53
C LEU A 515 2.10 4.92 24.30
N MET A 516 1.43 3.87 23.81
CA MET A 516 -0.03 3.85 23.66
C MET A 516 -0.75 4.05 25.01
N ALA A 517 -0.25 3.42 26.07
CA ALA A 517 -0.76 3.61 27.41
C ALA A 517 -0.60 5.05 27.89
N PHE A 518 0.55 5.69 27.66
CA PHE A 518 0.77 7.11 28.00
C PHE A 518 -0.17 8.04 27.22
N CYS A 519 -0.46 7.74 25.94
CA CYS A 519 -1.50 8.46 25.19
C CYS A 519 -2.88 8.32 25.88
N CYS A 520 -3.26 7.12 26.32
CA CYS A 520 -4.52 6.89 27.03
C CYS A 520 -4.57 7.65 28.37
N LEU A 521 -3.50 7.54 29.16
CA LEU A 521 -3.38 8.14 30.48
C LEU A 521 -3.33 9.67 30.43
N SER A 522 -2.87 10.26 29.32
CA SER A 522 -2.86 11.71 29.12
C SER A 522 -4.25 12.36 29.16
N LEU A 523 -5.32 11.57 28.99
CA LEU A 523 -6.70 12.03 29.12
C LEU A 523 -7.11 12.29 30.57
N SER A 524 -6.46 11.64 31.54
CA SER A 524 -6.64 11.93 32.97
C SER A 524 -5.75 13.11 33.36
N ALA A 525 -6.35 14.16 33.94
CA ALA A 525 -5.60 15.34 34.36
C ALA A 525 -4.51 15.01 35.39
N HIS A 526 -4.79 14.10 36.32
CA HIS A 526 -3.84 13.66 37.35
C HIS A 526 -2.66 12.90 36.74
N CYS A 527 -2.93 11.88 35.92
CA CYS A 527 -1.86 11.12 35.26
C CYS A 527 -1.05 12.02 34.31
N ARG A 528 -1.70 12.92 33.58
CA ARG A 528 -1.02 13.90 32.70
C ARG A 528 -0.03 14.75 33.48
N GLN A 529 -0.42 15.30 34.62
CA GLN A 529 0.45 16.09 35.46
C GLN A 529 1.65 15.26 35.96
N GLN A 530 1.38 14.07 36.50
CA GLN A 530 2.44 13.19 37.02
C GLN A 530 3.42 12.73 35.93
N LEU A 531 2.95 12.40 34.72
CA LEU A 531 3.83 12.02 33.60
C LEU A 531 4.76 13.17 33.19
N VAL A 532 4.26 14.41 33.20
CA VAL A 532 5.06 15.60 32.91
C VAL A 532 6.08 15.86 34.02
N GLU A 533 5.68 15.76 35.29
CA GLU A 533 6.57 15.92 36.45
C GLU A 533 7.69 14.87 36.49
N ASN A 534 7.43 13.65 36.01
CA ASN A 534 8.41 12.56 35.92
C ASN A 534 9.30 12.62 34.66
N GLY A 535 9.26 13.69 33.86
CA GLY A 535 10.20 13.89 32.74
C GLY A 535 9.91 13.07 31.47
N VAL A 536 8.66 12.59 31.28
CA VAL A 536 8.30 11.82 30.07
C VAL A 536 8.57 12.59 28.78
N LEU A 537 8.34 13.91 28.79
CA LEU A 537 8.57 14.76 27.63
C LEU A 537 10.04 14.71 27.16
N ASP A 538 11.02 14.69 28.07
CA ASP A 538 12.44 14.63 27.70
C ASP A 538 12.80 13.31 27.00
N ILE A 539 12.21 12.20 27.45
CA ILE A 539 12.37 10.87 26.82
C ILE A 539 11.78 10.88 25.40
N LEU A 540 10.59 11.44 25.23
CA LEU A 540 9.94 11.57 23.92
C LEU A 540 10.77 12.44 22.97
N ILE A 541 11.30 13.57 23.46
CA ILE A 541 12.17 14.47 22.70
C ILE A 541 13.41 13.73 22.21
N GLY A 542 14.10 12.99 23.09
CA GLY A 542 15.27 12.20 22.71
C GLY A 542 14.96 11.17 21.63
N THR A 543 13.79 10.54 21.72
CA THR A 543 13.32 9.51 20.77
C THR A 543 12.95 10.10 19.41
N ILE A 544 12.27 11.25 19.39
CA ILE A 544 11.89 11.93 18.14
C ILE A 544 13.16 12.42 17.43
N LYS A 545 14.08 13.07 18.14
CA LYS A 545 15.33 13.56 17.56
C LYS A 545 16.19 12.43 17.00
N SER A 546 16.35 11.31 17.73
CA SER A 546 17.18 10.20 17.26
C SER A 546 16.61 9.55 16.00
N ARG A 547 15.28 9.44 15.87
CA ARG A 547 14.63 8.83 14.70
C ARG A 547 14.58 9.74 13.47
N VAL A 548 14.50 11.05 13.65
CA VAL A 548 14.54 12.03 12.55
C VAL A 548 15.96 12.18 11.97
N LEU A 549 16.99 12.10 12.81
CA LEU A 549 18.39 12.31 12.40
C LEU A 549 19.06 11.07 11.79
N VAL A 550 18.48 9.88 11.91
CA VAL A 550 19.01 8.65 11.30
C VAL A 550 18.52 8.56 9.85
N SER A 551 19.43 8.79 8.90
CA SER A 551 19.24 8.63 7.45
C SER A 551 18.55 7.30 7.07
N ASP A 552 17.69 7.37 6.04
CA ASP A 552 16.91 6.31 5.36
C ASP A 552 17.57 4.92 5.18
N LYS A 553 18.89 4.81 5.33
CA LYS A 553 19.63 3.57 5.06
C LYS A 553 19.49 2.48 6.13
N HIS A 554 18.97 2.81 7.33
CA HIS A 554 18.89 1.86 8.45
C HIS A 554 17.53 1.76 9.15
N GLN A 555 16.45 2.24 8.52
CA GLN A 555 15.10 1.82 8.94
C GLN A 555 14.90 0.35 8.56
N THR A 556 15.55 -0.54 9.33
CA THR A 556 15.07 -1.90 9.48
C THR A 556 13.61 -1.76 9.86
N THR A 557 12.75 -2.30 9.01
CA THR A 557 11.32 -2.46 9.26
C THR A 557 11.22 -2.93 10.70
N THR A 558 10.74 -2.07 11.62
CA THR A 558 10.59 -2.50 13.01
C THR A 558 9.77 -3.76 12.96
N ALA A 559 10.38 -4.88 13.37
CA ALA A 559 9.88 -6.24 13.12
C ALA A 559 8.40 -6.42 13.53
N ALA A 560 7.90 -5.53 14.39
CA ALA A 560 6.51 -5.34 14.78
C ALA A 560 5.49 -5.40 13.63
N THR A 561 5.70 -4.71 12.50
CA THR A 561 4.72 -4.74 11.38
C THR A 561 4.80 -6.01 10.53
N SER A 562 5.93 -6.72 10.58
CA SER A 562 6.12 -7.96 9.80
C SER A 562 5.30 -9.14 10.32
N TYR A 563 4.77 -9.06 11.54
CA TYR A 563 3.91 -10.09 12.14
C TYR A 563 2.46 -10.08 11.63
N PHE A 564 1.97 -8.94 11.08
CA PHE A 564 0.65 -8.85 10.45
C PHE A 564 0.62 -9.47 9.05
N CYS A 565 1.79 -9.72 8.45
CA CYS A 565 1.93 -10.06 7.05
C CYS A 565 1.95 -11.57 6.84
N LYS A 566 0.95 -12.12 6.14
CA LYS A 566 1.02 -13.48 5.59
C LYS A 566 2.25 -13.59 4.66
N PRO A 567 2.74 -14.80 4.38
CA PRO A 567 3.78 -15.01 3.36
C PRO A 567 3.44 -14.34 2.02
N TYR A 568 2.14 -14.25 1.69
CA TYR A 568 1.64 -13.57 0.50
C TYR A 568 1.84 -12.05 0.51
N ASP A 569 1.84 -11.37 1.66
CA ASP A 569 2.02 -9.92 1.74
C ASP A 569 3.41 -9.50 1.23
N ARG A 570 4.44 -10.34 1.42
CA ARG A 570 5.77 -10.15 0.83
C ARG A 570 5.82 -10.38 -0.68
N SER A 571 4.79 -11.01 -1.23
CA SER A 571 4.71 -11.35 -2.63
C SER A 571 3.95 -10.31 -3.46
N ILE A 572 3.28 -9.33 -2.87
CA ILE A 572 2.48 -8.32 -3.61
C ILE A 572 3.43 -7.42 -4.42
N CYS A 573 3.20 -7.30 -5.74
CA CYS A 573 3.88 -6.29 -6.59
C CYS A 573 2.97 -5.10 -6.86
N CYS A 574 3.55 -3.96 -7.25
CA CYS A 574 2.80 -2.74 -7.59
C CYS A 574 1.90 -2.21 -6.44
N SER A 575 2.24 -2.48 -5.18
CA SER A 575 1.50 -1.89 -4.06
C SER A 575 1.98 -0.47 -3.80
N ASP A 576 1.05 0.41 -3.42
CA ASP A 576 1.36 1.77 -3.02
C ASP A 576 1.71 1.76 -1.53
N GLU A 577 2.95 1.35 -1.20
CA GLU A 577 3.44 1.23 0.19
C GLU A 577 3.35 2.54 1.00
N GLN A 578 3.16 3.68 0.32
CA GLN A 578 3.01 5.00 0.93
C GLN A 578 1.67 5.21 1.64
N ASN A 579 0.69 4.31 1.49
CA ASN A 579 -0.70 4.53 1.95
C ASN A 579 -1.03 4.05 3.38
N THR A 580 -0.05 3.65 4.20
CA THR A 580 -0.36 3.37 5.63
C THR A 580 -0.35 4.67 6.43
N TRP A 581 -1.44 4.97 7.14
CA TRP A 581 -1.59 6.21 7.91
C TRP A 581 -0.51 6.38 8.99
N GLU A 582 -0.16 5.30 9.69
CA GLU A 582 0.81 5.29 10.80
C GLU A 582 2.27 5.29 10.30
N GLY A 583 2.52 4.87 9.06
CA GLY A 583 3.85 4.72 8.48
C GLY A 583 4.62 3.49 8.95
N LYS A 584 5.88 3.38 8.52
CA LYS A 584 6.76 2.22 8.84
C LYS A 584 7.33 2.27 10.26
N ASP A 585 7.47 3.47 10.84
CA ASP A 585 8.02 3.68 12.19
C ASP A 585 6.90 3.99 13.21
N LEU A 586 6.34 2.93 13.79
CA LEU A 586 5.29 3.04 14.80
C LEU A 586 5.78 3.71 16.10
N LEU A 587 7.08 3.58 16.44
CA LEU A 587 7.63 4.18 17.65
C LEU A 587 7.69 5.70 17.49
N LEU A 588 8.09 6.21 16.33
CA LEU A 588 7.99 7.64 16.00
C LEU A 588 6.54 8.11 16.04
N PHE A 589 5.63 7.39 15.40
CA PHE A 589 4.21 7.75 15.35
C PHE A 589 3.59 7.92 16.74
N PHE A 590 3.72 6.91 17.62
CA PHE A 590 3.16 7.00 18.98
C PHE A 590 3.92 7.95 19.89
N SER A 591 5.21 8.20 19.63
CA SER A 591 5.97 9.23 20.36
C SER A 591 5.46 10.64 20.05
N LEU A 592 5.15 10.93 18.78
CA LEU A 592 4.56 12.21 18.37
C LEU A 592 3.16 12.40 18.97
N TRP A 593 2.33 11.35 18.95
CA TRP A 593 1.00 11.41 19.58
C TRP A 593 1.11 11.65 21.08
N ALA A 594 1.94 10.89 21.79
CA ALA A 594 2.15 11.06 23.24
C ALA A 594 2.64 12.48 23.55
N PHE A 595 3.60 12.99 22.77
CA PHE A 595 4.12 14.34 22.94
C PHE A 595 3.02 15.39 22.75
N ALA A 596 2.26 15.34 21.66
CA ALA A 596 1.18 16.29 21.39
C ALA A 596 0.09 16.29 22.49
N SER A 597 -0.14 15.14 23.12
CA SER A 597 -1.13 15.00 24.19
C SER A 597 -0.65 15.54 25.54
N LEU A 598 0.65 15.41 25.83
CA LEU A 598 1.26 15.82 27.10
C LEU A 598 1.81 17.25 27.08
N ALA A 599 2.33 17.72 25.94
CA ALA A 599 3.08 18.98 25.84
C ALA A 599 2.19 20.22 25.97
N ARG A 600 0.89 20.13 25.66
CA ARG A 600 0.00 21.31 25.65
C ARG A 600 -0.09 21.97 27.03
N GLY A 601 0.37 23.21 27.11
CA GLY A 601 0.42 24.01 28.34
C GLY A 601 1.60 23.68 29.26
N SER A 602 2.47 22.75 28.88
CA SER A 602 3.68 22.39 29.64
C SER A 602 4.74 23.51 29.62
N PRO A 603 5.68 23.52 30.58
CA PRO A 603 6.81 24.45 30.58
C PRO A 603 7.66 24.35 29.31
N ILE A 604 7.85 23.13 28.78
CA ILE A 604 8.61 22.87 27.56
C ILE A 604 7.95 23.56 26.35
N ALA A 605 6.63 23.40 26.19
CA ALA A 605 5.90 24.04 25.11
C ALA A 605 5.96 25.57 25.18
N LYS A 606 5.86 26.15 26.39
CA LYS A 606 6.00 27.60 26.61
C LYS A 606 7.42 28.09 26.31
N ALA A 607 8.44 27.32 26.66
CA ALA A 607 9.84 27.62 26.34
C ALA A 607 10.08 27.58 24.82
N MET A 608 9.51 26.58 24.13
CA MET A 608 9.55 26.49 22.67
C MET A 608 8.82 27.65 22.00
N GLN A 609 7.61 27.98 22.45
CA GLN A 609 6.86 29.14 21.96
C GLN A 609 7.67 30.43 22.13
N SER A 610 8.26 30.65 23.31
CA SER A 610 9.11 31.82 23.58
C SER A 610 10.35 31.86 22.67
N SER A 611 10.97 30.71 22.40
CA SER A 611 12.11 30.60 21.48
C SER A 611 11.69 30.89 20.03
N LEU A 612 10.54 30.37 19.60
CA LEU A 612 9.96 30.64 18.29
C LEU A 612 9.64 32.13 18.12
N THR A 613 8.97 32.76 19.08
CA THR A 613 8.66 34.20 19.04
C THR A 613 9.92 35.06 18.92
N LYS A 614 11.05 34.64 19.52
CA LYS A 614 12.34 35.34 19.39
C LYS A 614 13.02 35.12 18.04
N ARG A 615 12.87 33.92 17.45
CA ARG A 615 13.49 33.54 16.17
C ARG A 615 12.69 34.02 14.96
N LEU A 616 11.38 34.18 15.11
CA LEU A 616 10.49 34.65 14.06
C LEU A 616 10.79 36.11 13.72
N PRO A 617 11.23 36.45 12.49
CA PRO A 617 11.28 37.83 12.08
C PRO A 617 9.87 38.42 12.08
N LYS A 618 9.74 39.68 12.50
CA LYS A 618 8.47 40.44 12.51
C LYS A 618 7.77 40.51 11.13
N HIS A 619 8.45 40.06 10.08
CA HIS A 619 8.03 40.06 8.67
C HIS A 619 7.83 38.66 8.04
N GLY A 620 7.86 37.58 8.83
CA GLY A 620 7.30 36.29 8.39
C GLY A 620 8.16 35.45 7.43
N GLU A 621 9.46 35.70 7.31
CA GLU A 621 10.43 34.77 6.73
C GLU A 621 10.73 33.64 7.74
N TRP A 622 10.35 32.40 7.41
CA TRP A 622 10.68 31.22 8.23
C TRP A 622 12.03 30.60 7.82
N ASP A 623 12.89 31.37 7.16
CA ASP A 623 14.14 30.85 6.60
C ASP A 623 15.14 30.52 7.72
N THR A 624 15.48 29.23 7.80
CA THR A 624 16.50 28.61 8.65
C THR A 624 16.15 28.44 10.14
N VAL A 625 15.26 27.48 10.45
CA VAL A 625 15.25 26.86 11.79
C VAL A 625 16.51 25.98 11.91
N PRO A 626 17.34 26.12 12.96
CA PRO A 626 18.55 25.32 13.11
C PRO A 626 18.26 23.81 13.14
N GLU A 627 19.04 23.02 12.40
CA GLU A 627 18.86 21.57 12.17
C GLU A 627 18.74 20.70 13.44
N ARG A 628 19.10 21.23 14.61
CA ARG A 628 19.20 20.49 15.89
C ARG A 628 18.11 20.79 16.92
N GLU A 629 17.23 21.75 16.64
CA GLU A 629 16.13 22.09 17.53
C GLU A 629 14.89 21.20 17.29
N LEU A 630 14.11 20.97 18.34
CA LEU A 630 13.00 20.00 18.32
C LEU A 630 11.85 20.44 17.41
N ASP A 631 11.59 21.74 17.35
CA ASP A 631 10.64 22.36 16.44
C ASP A 631 11.02 22.13 14.97
N ASN A 632 12.32 22.12 14.63
CA ASN A 632 12.76 21.76 13.29
C ASN A 632 12.43 20.29 12.96
N CYS A 633 12.62 19.37 13.91
CA CYS A 633 12.21 17.97 13.71
C CYS A 633 10.72 17.86 13.39
N PHE A 634 9.86 18.59 14.11
CA PHE A 634 8.42 18.61 13.82
C PHE A 634 8.10 19.26 12.47
N TRP A 635 8.83 20.33 12.11
CA TRP A 635 8.68 21.01 10.82
C TRP A 635 8.98 20.07 9.65
N VAL A 636 10.16 19.44 9.64
CA VAL A 636 10.56 18.47 8.59
C VAL A 636 9.56 17.33 8.48
N LEU A 637 9.11 16.78 9.63
CA LEU A 637 8.14 15.69 9.66
C LEU A 637 6.78 16.09 9.07
N ALA A 638 6.28 17.29 9.38
CA ALA A 638 5.00 17.79 8.87
C ALA A 638 5.04 18.21 7.39
N SER A 639 6.18 18.78 6.95
CA SER A 639 6.38 19.32 5.61
C SER A 639 6.51 18.24 4.53
N SER A 640 7.27 17.17 4.80
CA SER A 640 7.61 16.20 3.75
C SER A 640 6.41 15.37 3.28
N PRO A 641 6.14 15.29 1.97
CA PRO A 641 5.08 14.44 1.41
C PRO A 641 5.44 12.94 1.45
N ASP A 642 6.72 12.59 1.60
CA ASP A 642 7.18 11.19 1.68
C ASP A 642 6.86 10.55 3.05
N ASN A 643 6.57 11.38 4.06
CA ASN A 643 6.15 10.90 5.38
C ASN A 643 4.68 10.46 5.36
N ALA A 644 4.39 9.39 6.12
CA ALA A 644 3.03 8.90 6.32
C ALA A 644 2.10 10.01 6.86
N MET A 645 0.86 10.04 6.38
CA MET A 645 -0.09 11.12 6.69
C MET A 645 -0.29 11.34 8.20
N GLY A 646 -0.39 10.27 8.98
CA GLY A 646 -0.56 10.36 10.42
C GLY A 646 0.67 10.91 11.15
N VAL A 647 1.89 10.61 10.68
CA VAL A 647 3.13 11.21 11.20
C VAL A 647 3.11 12.71 10.98
N ARG A 648 2.70 13.16 9.78
CA ARG A 648 2.58 14.59 9.45
C ARG A 648 1.56 15.29 10.35
N TRP A 649 0.40 14.68 10.56
CA TRP A 649 -0.65 15.23 11.45
C TRP A 649 -0.18 15.38 12.88
N TRP A 650 0.43 14.34 13.46
CA TRP A 650 0.88 14.42 14.85
C TRP A 650 2.06 15.37 15.01
N ALA A 651 2.96 15.48 14.03
CA ALA A 651 3.99 16.51 14.01
C ALA A 651 3.37 17.93 13.98
N SER A 652 2.32 18.16 13.18
CA SER A 652 1.57 19.42 13.19
C SER A 652 0.88 19.69 14.54
N CYS A 653 0.34 18.66 15.20
CA CYS A 653 -0.20 18.80 16.56
C CYS A 653 0.89 19.16 17.59
N CYS A 654 2.10 18.64 17.45
CA CYS A 654 3.25 19.04 18.27
C CYS A 654 3.62 20.51 18.06
N LEU A 655 3.67 20.98 16.80
CA LEU A 655 3.88 22.40 16.46
C LEU A 655 2.78 23.29 17.06
N ALA A 656 1.51 22.84 16.99
CA ALA A 656 0.37 23.57 17.53
C ALA A 656 0.43 23.74 19.05
N CYS A 657 1.12 22.84 19.77
CA CYS A 657 1.39 23.01 21.21
C CYS A 657 2.31 24.20 21.49
N CYS A 658 3.09 24.65 20.50
CA CYS A 658 4.07 25.73 20.60
C CYS A 658 3.59 27.03 19.92
N GLY A 659 2.31 27.10 19.51
CA GLY A 659 1.72 28.28 18.86
C GLY A 659 1.81 28.31 17.33
N LEU A 660 2.39 27.28 16.68
CA LEU A 660 2.47 27.18 15.22
C LEU A 660 1.42 26.21 14.68
N TYR A 661 0.45 26.71 13.92
CA TYR A 661 -0.70 25.95 13.44
C TYR A 661 -0.63 25.74 11.93
N GLY A 662 -0.57 24.48 11.48
CA GLY A 662 -0.70 24.10 10.07
C GLY A 662 0.34 23.10 9.59
N PHE A 663 0.45 22.96 8.28
CA PHE A 663 1.42 22.12 7.60
C PHE A 663 2.41 23.00 6.85
N PRO A 664 3.65 23.13 7.36
CA PRO A 664 4.65 23.92 6.66
C PRO A 664 4.96 23.36 5.27
N SER A 665 5.45 24.23 4.39
CA SER A 665 5.92 23.88 3.06
C SER A 665 7.23 24.60 2.80
N GLU A 666 8.31 23.84 2.67
CA GLU A 666 9.63 24.39 2.33
C GLU A 666 9.71 24.77 0.85
N LYS A 667 8.93 24.10 0.00
CA LYS A 667 8.99 24.23 -1.46
C LYS A 667 8.10 25.33 -2.01
N SER A 668 6.98 25.63 -1.35
CA SER A 668 6.06 26.65 -1.84
C SER A 668 6.56 28.05 -1.51
N GLN A 669 6.69 28.89 -2.54
CA GLN A 669 7.12 30.29 -2.43
C GLN A 669 5.95 31.28 -2.55
N ILE A 670 4.70 30.80 -2.66
CA ILE A 670 3.48 31.63 -2.71
C ILE A 670 3.39 32.60 -1.54
N TRP A 671 3.97 32.27 -0.40
CA TRP A 671 3.94 33.13 0.76
C TRP A 671 4.59 34.50 0.53
N ARG A 672 5.51 34.64 -0.43
CA ARG A 672 6.11 35.94 -0.81
C ARG A 672 5.09 36.93 -1.36
N LEU A 673 3.95 36.43 -1.86
CA LEU A 673 2.83 37.23 -2.36
C LEU A 673 1.93 37.74 -1.23
N PHE A 674 2.18 37.33 0.01
CA PHE A 674 1.36 37.74 1.15
C PHE A 674 1.45 39.26 1.34
N ASN A 675 0.31 39.93 1.18
CA ASN A 675 0.20 41.39 1.26
C ASN A 675 1.10 42.15 0.25
N ASP A 676 1.48 41.51 -0.85
CA ASP A 676 2.19 42.17 -1.96
C ASP A 676 1.22 43.08 -2.73
N SER A 677 1.51 44.38 -2.80
CA SER A 677 0.70 45.32 -3.57
C SER A 677 1.00 45.30 -5.07
N GLY A 678 2.13 44.73 -5.50
CA GLY A 678 2.58 44.76 -6.89
C GLY A 678 1.82 43.82 -7.81
N SER A 679 1.36 42.69 -7.29
CA SER A 679 0.65 41.65 -8.06
C SER A 679 -0.77 41.34 -7.57
N ALA A 680 -1.24 42.04 -6.52
CA ALA A 680 -2.57 41.84 -5.97
C ALA A 680 -3.70 42.38 -6.86
N ASP A 681 -4.74 41.58 -6.99
CA ASP A 681 -5.99 41.91 -7.72
C ASP A 681 -7.19 42.09 -6.76
N ILE A 682 -6.97 41.98 -5.44
CA ILE A 682 -7.93 42.26 -4.37
C ILE A 682 -7.31 43.21 -3.34
N LYS A 683 -8.13 44.18 -2.91
CA LYS A 683 -7.85 45.02 -1.74
C LYS A 683 -8.96 44.87 -0.70
N LEU A 684 -8.63 44.28 0.45
CA LEU A 684 -9.54 44.05 1.56
C LEU A 684 -9.53 45.27 2.50
N HIS A 685 -10.64 45.98 2.59
CA HIS A 685 -10.79 47.15 3.46
C HIS A 685 -11.38 46.77 4.82
N LEU A 686 -10.70 47.17 5.89
CA LEU A 686 -11.14 47.00 7.28
C LEU A 686 -11.84 48.25 7.80
N ALA A 687 -12.67 48.08 8.85
CA ALA A 687 -13.42 49.18 9.45
C ALA A 687 -12.55 50.20 10.20
N ASN A 688 -11.34 49.83 10.60
CA ASN A 688 -10.35 50.72 11.20
C ASN A 688 -9.61 51.60 10.18
N GLY A 689 -9.95 51.50 8.88
CA GLY A 689 -9.26 52.20 7.78
C GLY A 689 -8.03 51.47 7.25
N GLY A 690 -7.63 50.36 7.87
CA GLY A 690 -6.56 49.48 7.38
C GLY A 690 -6.96 48.74 6.10
N HIS A 691 -5.97 48.26 5.36
CA HIS A 691 -6.19 47.46 4.17
C HIS A 691 -5.14 46.36 4.01
N LEU A 692 -5.54 45.25 3.40
CA LEU A 692 -4.66 44.12 3.05
C LEU A 692 -4.80 43.79 1.57
N TYR A 693 -3.68 43.44 0.95
CA TYR A 693 -3.60 43.01 -0.45
C TYR A 693 -3.66 41.48 -0.55
N ALA A 694 -4.44 40.98 -1.51
CA ALA A 694 -4.61 39.55 -1.75
C ALA A 694 -4.88 39.24 -3.23
N HIS A 695 -4.98 37.94 -3.53
CA HIS A 695 -5.04 37.41 -4.89
C HIS A 695 -6.29 36.53 -5.09
N LYS A 696 -7.10 36.80 -6.13
CA LYS A 696 -8.40 36.15 -6.40
C LYS A 696 -8.26 34.64 -6.47
N VAL A 697 -7.32 34.13 -7.27
CA VAL A 697 -7.11 32.69 -7.44
C VAL A 697 -6.72 31.99 -6.14
N ILE A 698 -5.89 32.62 -5.30
CA ILE A 698 -5.45 32.06 -4.01
C ILE A 698 -6.62 32.02 -3.02
N ILE A 699 -7.40 33.11 -2.93
CA ILE A 699 -8.57 33.15 -2.06
C ILE A 699 -9.65 32.17 -2.57
N ALA A 700 -9.94 32.13 -3.86
CA ALA A 700 -10.97 31.25 -4.43
C ALA A 700 -10.67 29.76 -4.19
N THR A 701 -9.39 29.37 -4.17
CA THR A 701 -8.98 27.99 -3.98
C THR A 701 -8.90 27.57 -2.52
N LYS A 702 -8.41 28.44 -1.63
CA LYS A 702 -8.14 28.09 -0.23
C LYS A 702 -9.14 28.68 0.77
N CYS A 703 -9.78 29.80 0.45
CA CYS A 703 -10.67 30.51 1.36
C CYS A 703 -11.81 31.24 0.62
N PRO A 704 -12.64 30.53 -0.19
CA PRO A 704 -13.62 31.16 -1.08
C PRO A 704 -14.67 32.00 -0.34
N ALA A 705 -14.90 31.72 0.95
CA ALA A 705 -15.82 32.47 1.81
C ALA A 705 -15.46 33.96 1.98
N LEU A 706 -14.23 34.38 1.67
CA LEU A 706 -13.83 35.80 1.65
C LEU A 706 -14.25 36.53 0.37
N LEU A 707 -14.68 35.81 -0.68
CA LEU A 707 -15.17 36.41 -1.91
C LEU A 707 -16.70 36.57 -1.87
N PRO A 708 -17.24 37.69 -2.39
CA PRO A 708 -18.68 37.90 -2.43
C PRO A 708 -19.37 36.94 -3.44
N PRO A 709 -20.61 36.47 -3.17
CA PRO A 709 -21.32 35.51 -4.02
C PRO A 709 -21.40 35.86 -5.51
N PRO A 710 -21.58 37.13 -5.94
CA PRO A 710 -21.56 37.52 -7.35
C PRO A 710 -20.28 37.12 -8.07
N MET A 711 -19.12 37.27 -7.41
CA MET A 711 -17.82 36.84 -7.96
C MET A 711 -17.70 35.32 -8.05
N LEU A 712 -18.46 34.58 -7.23
CA LEU A 712 -18.54 33.12 -7.28
C LEU A 712 -19.54 32.65 -8.36
N THR A 713 -20.61 33.39 -8.65
CA THR A 713 -21.56 33.09 -9.75
C THR A 713 -21.01 33.42 -11.14
N VAL A 714 -20.17 34.45 -11.28
CA VAL A 714 -19.44 34.70 -12.54
C VAL A 714 -18.49 33.54 -12.88
N LEU A 715 -18.04 32.74 -11.88
CA LEU A 715 -17.28 31.50 -12.11
C LEU A 715 -18.10 30.41 -12.81
N THR A 716 -19.43 30.50 -12.79
CA THR A 716 -20.35 29.51 -13.41
C THR A 716 -20.88 29.94 -14.77
N SER A 717 -20.87 31.25 -15.08
CA SER A 717 -21.23 31.78 -16.39
C SER A 717 -19.96 32.14 -17.17
N ARG A 718 -19.68 31.44 -18.28
CA ARG A 718 -18.49 31.58 -19.14
C ARG A 718 -18.40 32.91 -19.91
N GLN A 719 -18.76 34.03 -19.31
CA GLN A 719 -18.67 35.35 -19.94
C GLN A 719 -17.86 36.29 -19.05
N SER A 720 -16.59 36.45 -19.39
CA SER A 720 -15.81 37.62 -18.97
C SER A 720 -15.24 38.28 -20.21
N THR A 721 -15.83 39.41 -20.59
CA THR A 721 -15.25 40.32 -21.58
C THR A 721 -13.96 40.91 -21.02
N ALA A 722 -12.95 40.97 -21.89
CA ALA A 722 -11.65 41.55 -21.60
C ALA A 722 -11.79 43.05 -21.27
N SER A 723 -11.12 43.49 -20.21
CA SER A 723 -10.79 44.90 -19.99
C SER A 723 -9.43 45.02 -19.33
N GLU A 724 -8.76 46.12 -19.67
CA GLU A 724 -7.42 46.57 -19.35
C GLU A 724 -7.11 46.60 -17.85
N VAL A 725 -5.82 46.70 -17.53
CA VAL A 725 -5.20 46.83 -16.18
C VAL A 725 -6.16 47.45 -15.17
N SER A 726 -6.95 46.61 -14.50
CA SER A 726 -8.02 47.06 -13.62
C SER A 726 -7.45 47.26 -12.23
N CYS A 727 -7.77 48.38 -11.60
CA CYS A 727 -7.51 48.58 -10.17
C CYS A 727 -7.95 47.34 -9.36
N PRO A 728 -7.21 46.98 -8.27
CA PRO A 728 -7.56 45.85 -7.42
C PRO A 728 -9.03 45.95 -7.00
N THR A 729 -9.74 44.83 -7.05
CA THR A 729 -11.15 44.86 -6.67
C THR A 729 -11.26 45.09 -5.16
N GLU A 730 -11.97 46.14 -4.77
CA GLU A 730 -12.11 46.53 -3.37
C GLU A 730 -13.24 45.75 -2.69
N ILE A 731 -12.92 45.06 -1.60
CA ILE A 731 -13.89 44.31 -0.79
C ILE A 731 -13.92 44.93 0.61
N LYS A 732 -15.08 45.48 0.98
CA LYS A 732 -15.29 46.04 2.32
C LYS A 732 -15.71 44.94 3.29
N LEU A 733 -14.88 44.69 4.30
CA LEU A 733 -15.12 43.67 5.32
C LEU A 733 -15.99 44.21 6.45
N SER A 734 -16.62 43.28 7.18
CA SER A 734 -17.44 43.60 8.35
C SER A 734 -16.60 44.25 9.46
N ALA A 735 -17.18 45.21 10.19
CA ALA A 735 -16.55 45.83 11.36
C ALA A 735 -16.20 44.87 12.51
N ARG A 736 -16.70 43.62 12.47
CA ARG A 736 -16.38 42.56 13.44
C ARG A 736 -15.07 41.83 13.16
N ILE A 737 -14.39 42.13 12.05
CA ILE A 737 -13.15 41.47 11.64
C ILE A 737 -11.99 42.39 12.03
N HIS A 738 -11.18 41.94 13.00
CA HIS A 738 -9.96 42.63 13.41
C HIS A 738 -8.81 42.33 12.45
N GLU A 739 -7.94 43.34 12.24
CA GLU A 739 -6.82 43.26 11.31
C GLU A 739 -5.83 42.15 11.65
N ALA A 740 -5.45 42.02 12.92
CA ALA A 740 -4.51 40.98 13.37
C ALA A 740 -5.05 39.57 13.08
N SER A 741 -6.32 39.32 13.40
CA SER A 741 -6.98 38.02 13.20
C SER A 741 -7.15 37.68 11.70
N LEU A 742 -7.43 38.68 10.86
CA LEU A 742 -7.47 38.50 9.41
C LEU A 742 -6.08 38.26 8.81
N LYS A 743 -5.06 38.97 9.30
CA LYS A 743 -3.67 38.80 8.88
C LYS A 743 -3.20 37.38 9.15
N SER A 744 -3.46 36.82 10.35
CA SER A 744 -3.13 35.42 10.67
C SER A 744 -3.87 34.42 9.79
N LEU A 745 -5.16 34.67 9.49
CA LEU A 745 -5.92 33.79 8.61
C LEU A 745 -5.36 33.79 7.18
N LEU A 746 -5.04 34.96 6.64
CA LEU A 746 -4.43 35.08 5.31
C LEU A 746 -3.01 34.51 5.30
N GLU A 747 -2.22 34.69 6.35
CA GLU A 747 -0.91 34.06 6.47
C GLU A 747 -1.01 32.54 6.34
N PHE A 748 -1.97 31.91 7.04
CA PHE A 748 -2.26 30.49 6.88
C PHE A 748 -2.64 30.11 5.45
N VAL A 749 -3.47 30.92 4.77
CA VAL A 749 -3.88 30.69 3.37
C VAL A 749 -2.69 30.71 2.40
N TYR A 750 -1.71 31.58 2.65
CA TYR A 750 -0.54 31.78 1.78
C TYR A 750 0.66 30.91 2.13
N LYS A 751 0.77 30.41 3.38
CA LYS A 751 1.90 29.61 3.87
C LYS A 751 1.55 28.16 4.19
N GLY A 752 0.28 27.86 4.45
CA GLY A 752 -0.18 26.57 4.97
C GLY A 752 0.08 26.40 6.47
N CYS A 753 0.79 27.34 7.10
CA CYS A 753 1.04 27.39 8.53
C CYS A 753 1.06 28.85 9.03
N VAL A 754 0.76 29.06 10.32
CA VAL A 754 0.74 30.38 10.95
C VAL A 754 1.10 30.31 12.43
N PHE A 755 1.91 31.25 12.91
CA PHE A 755 2.12 31.44 14.34
C PHE A 755 1.03 32.35 14.91
N ILE A 756 0.31 31.89 15.94
CA ILE A 756 -0.79 32.65 16.55
C ILE A 756 -0.51 32.80 18.05
N GLU A 757 -0.48 34.05 18.49
CA GLU A 757 -0.36 34.40 19.91
C GLU A 757 -1.64 34.04 20.67
N ASP A 758 -1.49 33.67 21.95
CA ASP A 758 -2.57 33.09 22.76
C ASP A 758 -3.86 33.93 22.79
N PHE A 759 -3.74 35.27 22.79
CA PHE A 759 -4.90 36.16 22.83
C PHE A 759 -5.69 36.21 21.51
N LEU A 760 -5.07 35.91 20.35
CA LEU A 760 -5.73 35.91 19.04
C LEU A 760 -6.43 34.58 18.72
N ILE A 761 -6.11 33.50 19.44
CA ILE A 761 -6.64 32.15 19.16
C ILE A 761 -8.17 32.12 19.10
N SER A 762 -8.84 32.81 20.02
CA SER A 762 -10.31 32.79 20.12
C SER A 762 -10.98 33.44 18.89
N GLU A 763 -10.44 34.55 18.41
CA GLU A 763 -10.93 35.27 17.23
C GLU A 763 -10.64 34.50 15.94
N VAL A 764 -9.40 34.00 15.78
CA VAL A 764 -9.01 33.23 14.59
C VAL A 764 -9.80 31.93 14.50
N LYS A 765 -10.16 31.28 15.63
CA LYS A 765 -11.08 30.12 15.64
C LYS A 765 -12.43 30.45 15.01
N VAL A 766 -13.01 31.62 15.32
CA VAL A 766 -14.30 32.04 14.76
C VAL A 766 -14.17 32.29 13.25
N LEU A 767 -13.10 32.95 12.83
CA LEU A 767 -12.84 33.21 11.40
C LEU A 767 -12.60 31.92 10.62
N ALA A 768 -11.74 31.01 11.12
CA ALA A 768 -11.47 29.72 10.50
C ALA A 768 -12.75 28.89 10.32
N LYS A 769 -13.63 28.87 11.34
CA LYS A 769 -14.93 28.20 11.26
C LYS A 769 -15.83 28.81 10.18
N ARG A 770 -15.92 30.13 10.10
CA ARG A 770 -16.74 30.83 9.09
C ARG A 770 -16.20 30.66 7.68
N CYS A 771 -14.88 30.57 7.55
CA CYS A 771 -14.20 30.42 6.27
C CYS A 771 -14.10 28.96 5.79
N GLY A 772 -14.57 28.00 6.59
CA GLY A 772 -14.47 26.58 6.24
C GLY A 772 -13.05 26.01 6.29
N LEU A 773 -12.12 26.66 7.00
CA LEU A 773 -10.74 26.20 7.16
C LEU A 773 -10.67 25.09 8.23
N VAL A 774 -11.15 23.89 7.87
CA VAL A 774 -11.34 22.76 8.81
C VAL A 774 -10.04 22.36 9.50
N THR A 775 -8.94 22.27 8.75
CA THR A 775 -7.61 21.89 9.28
C THR A 775 -7.12 22.86 10.34
N LEU A 776 -7.12 24.17 10.03
CA LEU A 776 -6.72 25.20 10.97
C LEU A 776 -7.62 25.21 12.22
N LEU A 777 -8.94 25.11 12.02
CA LEU A 777 -9.91 25.05 13.12
C LEU A 777 -9.63 23.84 14.03
N HIS A 778 -9.30 22.69 13.45
CA HIS A 778 -9.01 21.46 14.19
C HIS A 778 -7.78 21.63 15.09
N LEU A 779 -6.68 22.15 14.55
CA LEU A 779 -5.44 22.38 15.28
C LEU A 779 -5.62 23.44 16.38
N LEU A 780 -6.33 24.54 16.09
CA LEU A 780 -6.64 25.58 17.08
C LEU A 780 -7.50 25.05 18.23
N GLN A 781 -8.46 24.17 17.94
CA GLN A 781 -9.27 23.49 18.97
C GLN A 781 -8.48 22.44 19.74
N GLY A 782 -7.30 22.06 19.24
CA GLY A 782 -6.46 21.05 19.85
C GLY A 782 -7.10 19.66 19.86
N LYS A 783 -7.96 19.38 18.88
CA LYS A 783 -8.58 18.08 18.69
C LYS A 783 -7.57 17.08 18.08
N ALA A 784 -7.80 15.79 18.32
CA ALA A 784 -7.03 14.73 17.69
C ALA A 784 -7.44 14.58 16.22
N PRO A 785 -6.47 14.41 15.30
CA PRO A 785 -6.72 14.34 13.86
C PRO A 785 -7.74 13.25 13.54
N LEU A 786 -8.58 13.51 12.53
CA LEU A 786 -9.47 12.49 12.01
C LEU A 786 -8.64 11.42 11.30
N TRP A 787 -8.83 10.16 11.67
CA TRP A 787 -8.06 9.08 11.09
C TRP A 787 -8.29 8.99 9.58
N GLY A 788 -7.21 8.92 8.79
CA GLY A 788 -7.33 8.88 7.33
C GLY A 788 -7.57 10.22 6.65
N SER A 789 -7.67 11.35 7.39
CA SER A 789 -7.85 12.66 6.77
C SER A 789 -6.57 13.15 6.07
N VAL A 790 -6.65 13.53 4.79
CA VAL A 790 -5.47 14.06 4.10
C VAL A 790 -5.09 15.43 4.71
N PRO A 791 -3.81 15.67 5.06
CA PRO A 791 -3.34 17.00 5.43
C PRO A 791 -3.70 18.04 4.37
N ASP A 792 -4.16 19.22 4.78
CA ASP A 792 -4.34 20.35 3.85
C ASP A 792 -2.96 20.89 3.48
N THR A 793 -2.38 20.32 2.42
CA THR A 793 -1.08 20.72 1.89
C THR A 793 -1.20 22.01 1.09
N MET A 794 -0.07 22.68 0.87
CA MET A 794 0.02 23.85 -0.01
C MET A 794 -0.09 23.48 -1.50
N SER A 795 -1.20 22.83 -1.88
CA SER A 795 -1.58 22.52 -3.24
C SER A 795 -2.68 23.47 -3.72
N PHE A 796 -2.42 24.08 -4.86
CA PHE A 796 -3.29 24.97 -5.63
C PHE A 796 -3.79 24.31 -6.90
N THR A 797 -3.61 22.99 -7.06
CA THR A 797 -4.07 22.24 -8.25
C THR A 797 -5.56 22.44 -8.58
N LEU A 798 -6.39 22.76 -7.58
CA LEU A 798 -7.80 23.16 -7.80
C LEU A 798 -7.96 24.41 -8.67
N ALA A 799 -6.95 25.28 -8.73
CA ALA A 799 -6.90 26.43 -9.63
C ALA A 799 -6.85 26.02 -11.11
N LEU A 800 -6.27 24.86 -11.42
CA LEU A 800 -6.23 24.34 -12.79
C LEU A 800 -7.60 23.83 -13.27
N GLY A 801 -8.54 23.61 -12.34
CA GLY A 801 -9.91 23.22 -12.65
C GLY A 801 -10.87 24.41 -12.68
N ASN A 802 -12.18 24.10 -12.74
CA ASN A 802 -13.25 25.09 -12.90
C ASN A 802 -13.22 26.26 -11.89
N MET A 803 -12.68 26.03 -10.68
CA MET A 803 -12.59 27.04 -9.63
C MET A 803 -11.59 28.15 -9.92
N GLY A 804 -10.56 27.88 -10.74
CA GLY A 804 -9.52 28.87 -11.10
C GLY A 804 -9.52 29.27 -12.57
N CYS A 805 -10.07 28.48 -13.51
CA CYS A 805 -10.03 28.80 -14.94
C CYS A 805 -10.54 30.19 -15.31
N SER A 806 -11.47 30.76 -14.56
CA SER A 806 -12.03 32.11 -14.75
C SER A 806 -11.06 33.24 -14.35
N PHE A 807 -10.03 32.93 -13.57
CA PHE A 807 -8.94 33.84 -13.19
C PHE A 807 -7.66 33.62 -14.01
N ALA A 808 -7.69 32.71 -14.99
CA ALA A 808 -6.54 32.43 -15.82
C ALA A 808 -6.17 33.63 -16.70
N ASP A 809 -4.90 34.03 -16.64
CA ASP A 809 -4.32 35.18 -17.33
C ASP A 809 -3.21 34.77 -18.32
N ILE A 810 -2.95 33.47 -18.43
CA ILE A 810 -2.07 32.85 -19.43
C ILE A 810 -2.55 31.45 -19.82
N PHE A 811 -2.31 31.08 -21.08
CA PHE A 811 -2.63 29.78 -21.67
C PHE A 811 -1.35 29.12 -22.18
N PHE A 812 -1.21 27.81 -21.96
CA PHE A 812 -0.13 27.02 -22.53
C PHE A 812 -0.65 26.13 -23.66
N GLU A 813 0.10 26.08 -24.76
CA GLU A 813 -0.14 25.16 -25.87
C GLU A 813 1.02 24.16 -25.97
N ASP A 814 0.70 22.91 -26.32
CA ASP A 814 1.69 21.86 -26.53
C ASP A 814 2.46 22.02 -27.86
N LYS A 815 3.44 21.15 -28.07
CA LYS A 815 4.30 21.15 -29.27
C LYS A 815 3.55 20.88 -30.58
N ASP A 816 2.41 20.19 -30.53
CA ASP A 816 1.67 19.70 -31.70
C ASP A 816 0.44 20.58 -32.03
N SER A 817 0.22 21.65 -31.27
CA SER A 817 -0.85 22.62 -31.46
C SER A 817 -0.70 23.45 -32.75
N SER A 818 -1.57 23.19 -33.73
CA SER A 818 -1.73 24.06 -34.91
C SER A 818 -2.39 25.38 -34.51
N GLN A 819 -1.88 26.50 -35.05
CA GLN A 819 -2.39 27.85 -34.79
C GLN A 819 -3.86 27.98 -35.23
N VAL A 820 -4.80 27.73 -34.32
CA VAL A 820 -6.18 28.19 -34.46
C VAL A 820 -6.47 29.04 -33.24
N GLY A 821 -6.59 30.35 -33.45
CA GLY A 821 -6.86 31.30 -32.38
C GLY A 821 -8.14 30.93 -31.65
N CYS A 822 -8.01 30.63 -30.35
CA CYS A 822 -9.14 30.30 -29.51
C CYS A 822 -9.87 31.58 -29.10
N THR A 823 -11.15 31.70 -29.48
CA THR A 823 -12.08 32.54 -28.71
C THR A 823 -12.49 31.72 -27.49
N ALA A 824 -12.49 32.33 -26.31
CA ALA A 824 -12.64 31.69 -24.99
C ALA A 824 -13.95 30.90 -24.74
N ALA A 825 -14.71 30.57 -25.79
CA ALA A 825 -16.05 30.01 -25.74
C ALA A 825 -16.12 28.48 -25.87
N GLU A 826 -15.12 27.78 -26.43
CA GLU A 826 -15.20 26.33 -26.64
C GLU A 826 -13.93 25.61 -26.18
N GLY A 827 -14.10 24.75 -25.18
CA GLY A 827 -13.06 23.87 -24.64
C GLY A 827 -12.74 22.73 -25.61
N ASP A 828 -11.99 23.05 -26.65
CA ASP A 828 -11.22 22.04 -27.37
C ASP A 828 -9.98 21.74 -26.50
N GLY A 829 -9.80 20.49 -26.08
CA GLY A 829 -8.87 20.06 -25.02
C GLY A 829 -7.38 20.17 -25.33
N ARG A 830 -6.94 21.27 -25.97
CA ARG A 830 -5.60 21.49 -26.52
C ARG A 830 -4.82 22.64 -25.87
N HIS A 831 -5.45 23.39 -24.96
CA HIS A 831 -4.82 24.50 -24.23
C HIS A 831 -5.04 24.35 -22.72
N GLN A 832 -4.00 24.62 -21.94
CA GLN A 832 -4.05 24.54 -20.47
C GLN A 832 -4.07 25.94 -19.85
N HIS A 833 -5.05 26.19 -18.97
CA HIS A 833 -5.21 27.46 -18.27
C HIS A 833 -4.22 27.56 -17.10
N ALA A 834 -3.58 28.72 -16.94
CA ALA A 834 -2.69 28.97 -15.82
C ALA A 834 -2.75 30.44 -15.34
N HIS A 835 -2.05 30.70 -14.23
CA HIS A 835 -2.07 31.94 -13.46
C HIS A 835 -0.65 32.45 -13.29
N ARG A 836 -0.35 33.62 -13.84
CA ARG A 836 0.98 34.26 -13.79
C ARG A 836 1.48 34.39 -12.37
N VAL A 837 0.60 34.73 -11.43
CA VAL A 837 0.94 34.91 -10.01
C VAL A 837 1.44 33.62 -9.34
N ILE A 838 0.87 32.46 -9.68
CA ILE A 838 1.31 31.17 -9.13
C ILE A 838 2.62 30.76 -9.81
N LEU A 839 2.68 30.87 -11.15
CA LEU A 839 3.88 30.53 -11.93
C LEU A 839 5.10 31.35 -11.50
N SER A 840 4.97 32.67 -11.36
CA SER A 840 6.05 33.55 -10.93
C SER A 840 6.49 33.26 -9.49
N SER A 841 5.58 32.85 -8.62
CA SER A 841 5.94 32.52 -7.25
C SER A 841 6.84 31.29 -7.17
N HIS A 842 6.65 30.29 -8.03
CA HIS A 842 7.35 29.01 -7.94
C HIS A 842 8.43 28.80 -9.00
N CYS A 843 8.63 29.74 -9.91
CA CYS A 843 9.58 29.63 -11.00
C CYS A 843 10.22 31.00 -11.29
N SER A 844 11.52 31.11 -11.00
CA SER A 844 12.30 32.33 -11.20
C SER A 844 12.34 32.77 -12.66
N TYR A 845 12.29 31.82 -13.60
CA TYR A 845 12.15 32.12 -15.03
C TYR A 845 10.86 32.90 -15.32
N PHE A 846 9.71 32.43 -14.82
CA PHE A 846 8.43 33.12 -15.02
C PHE A 846 8.36 34.45 -14.26
N GLU A 847 8.95 34.53 -13.07
CA GLU A 847 9.09 35.78 -12.35
C GLU A 847 9.84 36.84 -13.18
N GLY A 848 11.00 36.46 -13.73
CA GLY A 848 11.79 37.32 -14.61
C GLY A 848 11.04 37.68 -15.89
N LEU A 849 10.40 36.71 -16.54
CA LEU A 849 9.66 36.91 -17.78
C LEU A 849 8.53 37.93 -17.62
N PHE A 850 7.67 37.74 -16.61
CA PHE A 850 6.51 38.61 -16.39
C PHE A 850 6.89 39.99 -15.85
N ARG A 851 8.06 40.13 -15.22
CA ARG A 851 8.58 41.42 -14.73
C ARG A 851 9.52 42.14 -15.71
N SER A 852 9.90 41.50 -16.82
CA SER A 852 10.89 42.05 -17.77
C SER A 852 10.46 43.33 -18.48
N GLY A 853 9.14 43.60 -18.58
CA GLY A 853 8.61 44.70 -19.41
C GLY A 853 8.82 44.52 -20.91
N MET A 854 9.36 43.38 -21.35
CA MET A 854 9.55 43.04 -22.76
C MET A 854 8.22 42.64 -23.41
N GLN A 855 8.17 42.53 -24.74
CA GLN A 855 6.96 42.10 -25.45
C GLN A 855 6.40 40.78 -24.88
N ASP A 856 7.29 39.85 -24.54
CA ASP A 856 6.97 38.53 -24.00
C ASP A 856 6.28 38.59 -22.63
N SER A 857 6.48 39.65 -21.85
CA SER A 857 5.79 39.86 -20.56
C SER A 857 4.28 40.03 -20.73
N SER A 858 3.81 40.40 -21.93
CA SER A 858 2.39 40.57 -22.26
C SER A 858 1.75 39.34 -22.90
N PHE A 859 2.51 38.25 -23.10
CA PHE A 859 2.00 37.04 -23.73
C PHE A 859 0.85 36.42 -22.94
N ARG A 860 -0.30 36.30 -23.62
CA ARG A 860 -1.44 35.54 -23.12
C ARG A 860 -1.32 34.06 -23.45
N VAL A 861 -0.58 33.71 -24.50
CA VAL A 861 -0.43 32.33 -24.98
C VAL A 861 1.05 32.01 -25.08
N MET A 862 1.48 30.90 -24.51
CA MET A 862 2.85 30.40 -24.59
C MET A 862 2.88 28.98 -25.15
N LYS A 863 3.63 28.80 -26.24
CA LYS A 863 3.88 27.48 -26.83
C LYS A 863 5.08 26.83 -26.16
N LEU A 864 4.91 25.62 -25.62
CA LEU A 864 6.00 24.85 -25.03
C LEU A 864 6.42 23.69 -25.92
N PRO A 865 7.72 23.33 -25.94
CA PRO A 865 8.22 22.17 -26.68
C PRO A 865 7.92 20.84 -25.96
N LEU A 866 6.77 20.74 -25.29
CA LEU A 866 6.34 19.59 -24.50
C LEU A 866 5.15 18.91 -25.15
N GLN A 867 5.01 17.60 -24.93
CA GLN A 867 3.76 16.90 -25.18
C GLN A 867 2.69 17.31 -24.16
N LEU A 868 1.41 17.18 -24.50
CA LEU A 868 0.28 17.57 -23.63
C LEU A 868 0.38 16.93 -22.23
N GLU A 869 0.73 15.65 -22.14
CA GLU A 869 0.87 14.93 -20.87
C GLU A 869 2.00 15.51 -19.99
N ALA A 870 3.10 15.94 -20.61
CA ALA A 870 4.21 16.66 -19.96
C ALA A 870 3.79 18.01 -19.43
N LEU A 871 3.03 18.77 -20.24
CA LEU A 871 2.48 20.05 -19.83
C LEU A 871 1.53 19.92 -18.63
N GLU A 872 0.61 18.96 -18.64
CA GLU A 872 -0.34 18.76 -17.53
C GLU A 872 0.35 18.44 -16.21
N LYS A 873 1.32 17.53 -16.23
CA LYS A 873 2.06 17.14 -15.02
C LYS A 873 3.02 18.23 -14.54
N LEU A 874 3.60 19.01 -15.45
CA LEU A 874 4.38 20.19 -15.09
C LEU A 874 3.52 21.23 -14.38
N LEU A 875 2.32 21.52 -14.89
CA LEU A 875 1.39 22.42 -14.23
C LEU A 875 0.93 21.85 -12.89
N GLN A 876 0.62 20.56 -12.80
CA GLN A 876 0.33 19.92 -11.51
C GLN A 876 1.49 20.06 -10.52
N TYR A 877 2.74 19.89 -10.99
CA TYR A 877 3.93 20.13 -10.18
C TYR A 877 4.01 21.59 -9.73
N LEU A 878 3.94 22.56 -10.65
CA LEU A 878 4.03 23.98 -10.31
C LEU A 878 2.93 24.44 -9.34
N TYR A 879 1.78 23.78 -9.33
CA TYR A 879 0.68 24.12 -8.43
C TYR A 879 0.67 23.32 -7.12
N SER A 880 1.46 22.25 -6.99
CA SER A 880 1.50 21.41 -5.77
C SER A 880 2.87 21.26 -5.13
N MET A 881 3.94 21.63 -5.86
CA MET A 881 5.34 21.31 -5.59
C MET A 881 5.63 19.80 -5.42
N VAL A 882 4.72 18.94 -5.91
CA VAL A 882 4.84 17.47 -5.84
C VAL A 882 4.72 16.90 -7.25
N LEU A 883 5.73 16.13 -7.67
CA LEU A 883 5.73 15.50 -8.99
C LEU A 883 4.68 14.38 -9.03
N PRO A 884 3.69 14.39 -9.93
CA PRO A 884 2.69 13.32 -10.02
C PRO A 884 3.32 11.99 -10.49
N ARG A 885 3.55 11.06 -9.56
CA ARG A 885 4.17 9.74 -9.87
C ARG A 885 3.17 8.62 -10.21
N LYS A 886 1.86 8.93 -10.21
CA LYS A 886 0.77 7.93 -10.14
C LYS A 886 0.55 7.04 -11.37
N GLN A 887 1.17 7.30 -12.52
CA GLN A 887 0.91 6.49 -13.72
C GLN A 887 1.61 5.12 -13.68
N PHE A 888 2.78 5.02 -13.04
CA PHE A 888 3.49 3.75 -12.87
C PHE A 888 4.12 3.71 -11.48
N PRO A 889 3.78 2.74 -10.60
CA PRO A 889 4.46 2.59 -9.33
C PRO A 889 5.94 2.38 -9.59
N GLU A 890 6.77 3.05 -8.79
CA GLU A 890 8.20 3.26 -9.03
C GLU A 890 8.96 1.96 -9.36
N ALA A 891 8.46 0.78 -8.95
CA ALA A 891 8.89 -0.53 -9.45
C ALA A 891 7.73 -1.50 -9.67
N GLY A 892 6.86 -1.20 -10.62
CA GLY A 892 5.69 -2.03 -10.94
C GLY A 892 5.90 -3.04 -12.06
N CYS A 893 5.31 -4.23 -11.88
CA CYS A 893 4.94 -5.17 -12.95
C CYS A 893 4.31 -4.44 -14.18
N MET A 894 3.61 -3.32 -13.97
CA MET A 894 3.04 -2.47 -15.04
C MET A 894 4.09 -1.87 -15.99
N PHE A 895 5.16 -1.27 -15.45
CA PHE A 895 6.21 -0.69 -16.29
C PHE A 895 6.92 -1.79 -17.06
N SER A 896 7.36 -2.85 -16.38
CA SER A 896 8.14 -3.96 -16.99
C SER A 896 7.44 -4.71 -18.14
N LEU A 897 6.10 -4.67 -18.20
CA LEU A 897 5.30 -5.40 -19.18
C LEU A 897 4.63 -4.51 -20.23
N SER A 898 4.69 -3.19 -20.07
CA SER A 898 4.31 -2.27 -21.14
C SER A 898 5.23 -2.47 -22.34
N CYS A 899 4.72 -2.19 -23.56
CA CYS A 899 5.53 -2.41 -24.74
C CYS A 899 6.75 -1.47 -24.71
N ARG A 900 7.84 -1.86 -25.38
CA ARG A 900 9.07 -1.05 -25.42
C ARG A 900 8.79 0.41 -25.82
N SER A 901 7.85 0.63 -26.74
CA SER A 901 7.47 1.99 -27.16
C SER A 901 6.85 2.79 -26.02
N ASP A 902 5.97 2.21 -25.21
CA ASP A 902 5.32 2.90 -24.10
C ASP A 902 6.29 3.17 -22.94
N GLN A 903 7.20 2.21 -22.66
CA GLN A 903 8.29 2.39 -21.69
C GLN A 903 9.19 3.57 -22.09
N VAL A 904 9.59 3.62 -23.36
CA VAL A 904 10.41 4.71 -23.90
C VAL A 904 9.65 6.03 -23.87
N LYS A 905 8.37 6.07 -24.28
CA LYS A 905 7.53 7.28 -24.19
C LYS A 905 7.43 7.81 -22.76
N TYR A 906 7.20 6.92 -21.79
CA TYR A 906 7.14 7.29 -20.38
C TYR A 906 8.45 7.86 -19.85
N LEU A 907 9.60 7.30 -20.25
CA LEU A 907 10.91 7.84 -19.87
C LEU A 907 11.22 9.14 -20.60
N ASN A 908 10.93 9.23 -21.90
CA ASN A 908 11.12 10.43 -22.71
C ASN A 908 10.35 11.63 -22.14
N PHE A 909 9.16 11.39 -21.58
CA PHE A 909 8.41 12.38 -20.84
C PHE A 909 9.23 13.02 -19.70
N TYR A 910 9.94 12.23 -18.88
CA TYR A 910 10.78 12.78 -17.80
C TYR A 910 12.05 13.42 -18.34
N VAL A 911 12.55 12.97 -19.50
CA VAL A 911 13.68 13.62 -20.20
C VAL A 911 13.28 15.02 -20.67
N GLU A 912 12.11 15.16 -21.32
CA GLU A 912 11.54 16.46 -21.73
C GLU A 912 11.33 17.37 -20.51
N LEU A 913 10.75 16.85 -19.43
CA LEU A 913 10.56 17.63 -18.20
C LEU A 913 11.87 18.04 -17.55
N ALA A 914 12.87 17.17 -17.50
CA ALA A 914 14.19 17.51 -16.96
C ALA A 914 14.88 18.61 -17.78
N GLN A 915 14.67 18.62 -19.11
CA GLN A 915 15.26 19.61 -20.01
C GLN A 915 14.63 20.98 -19.77
N LEU A 916 13.31 21.00 -19.67
CA LEU A 916 12.59 22.23 -19.37
C LEU A 916 12.90 22.72 -17.95
N ALA A 917 12.97 21.81 -16.98
CA ALA A 917 13.33 22.14 -15.61
C ALA A 917 14.71 22.80 -15.53
N GLU A 918 15.68 22.33 -16.31
CA GLU A 918 16.99 22.98 -16.45
C GLU A 918 16.90 24.39 -17.05
N LEU A 919 16.12 24.56 -18.13
CA LEU A 919 15.89 25.87 -18.76
C LEU A 919 15.19 26.86 -17.82
N TRP A 920 14.31 26.37 -16.96
CA TRP A 920 13.50 27.18 -16.05
C TRP A 920 14.08 27.27 -14.64
N LEU A 921 15.28 26.71 -14.41
CA LEU A 921 15.99 26.72 -13.12
C LEU A 921 15.19 26.02 -11.99
N LEU A 922 14.44 24.98 -12.34
CA LEU A 922 13.68 24.12 -11.42
C LEU A 922 14.51 22.90 -11.01
N GLU A 923 15.60 23.11 -10.26
CA GLU A 923 16.56 22.06 -9.88
C GLU A 923 15.91 20.86 -9.15
N ASP A 924 14.99 21.12 -8.22
CA ASP A 924 14.22 20.09 -7.51
C ASP A 924 13.42 19.16 -8.45
N LEU A 925 12.86 19.73 -9.51
CA LEU A 925 12.10 18.98 -10.51
C LEU A 925 13.05 18.17 -11.39
N LYS A 926 14.15 18.80 -11.83
CA LYS A 926 15.21 18.15 -12.61
C LYS A 926 15.76 16.93 -11.88
N GLU A 927 16.16 17.07 -10.61
CA GLU A 927 16.71 15.97 -9.81
C GLU A 927 15.71 14.81 -9.67
N GLN A 928 14.44 15.11 -9.37
CA GLN A 928 13.40 14.09 -9.27
C GLN A 928 13.17 13.34 -10.59
N CYS A 929 13.12 14.05 -11.72
CA CYS A 929 12.99 13.44 -13.05
C CYS A 929 14.19 12.53 -13.35
N LEU A 930 15.42 13.01 -13.12
CA LEU A 930 16.64 12.24 -13.37
C LEU A 930 16.70 10.99 -12.49
N ARG A 931 16.29 11.08 -11.22
CA ARG A 931 16.23 9.92 -10.31
C ARG A 931 15.27 8.85 -10.81
N ILE A 932 14.10 9.24 -11.32
CA ILE A 932 13.12 8.29 -11.89
C ILE A 932 13.68 7.61 -13.15
N ILE A 933 14.32 8.38 -14.04
CA ILE A 933 14.93 7.86 -15.27
C ILE A 933 16.01 6.83 -14.94
N LEU A 934 16.94 7.18 -14.05
CA LEU A 934 18.05 6.31 -13.66
C LEU A 934 17.54 5.03 -12.99
N TYR A 935 16.57 5.15 -12.07
CA TYR A 935 15.98 4.01 -11.37
C TYR A 935 15.39 2.96 -12.33
N HIS A 936 14.63 3.40 -13.33
CA HIS A 936 14.02 2.49 -14.31
C HIS A 936 15.04 1.89 -15.27
N LEU A 937 16.11 2.59 -15.60
CA LEU A 937 17.15 2.12 -16.53
C LEU A 937 18.17 1.20 -15.87
N GLU A 938 18.48 1.39 -14.60
CA GLU A 938 19.22 0.40 -13.79
C GLU A 938 18.48 -0.94 -13.74
N SER A 939 17.15 -0.90 -13.75
CA SER A 939 16.29 -2.09 -13.71
C SER A 939 16.02 -2.70 -15.10
N ASN A 940 16.17 -1.95 -16.19
CA ASN A 940 15.89 -2.40 -17.57
C ASN A 940 16.81 -1.72 -18.60
N MET A 941 18.07 -2.17 -18.61
CA MET A 941 19.17 -1.57 -19.37
C MET A 941 18.95 -1.58 -20.89
N HIS A 942 18.09 -2.48 -21.38
CA HIS A 942 17.76 -2.57 -22.81
C HIS A 942 17.06 -1.33 -23.36
N LEU A 943 16.42 -0.50 -22.53
CA LEU A 943 15.80 0.76 -22.94
C LEU A 943 16.83 1.87 -23.18
N GLY A 944 18.04 1.70 -22.65
CA GLY A 944 19.12 2.69 -22.66
C GLY A 944 19.37 3.36 -24.02
N PRO A 945 19.51 2.64 -25.15
CA PRO A 945 19.84 3.25 -26.44
C PRO A 945 18.78 4.23 -26.94
N ASP A 946 17.50 3.90 -26.77
CA ASP A 946 16.40 4.78 -27.23
C ASP A 946 16.32 6.04 -26.37
N VAL A 947 16.52 5.90 -25.06
CA VAL A 947 16.54 7.03 -24.12
C VAL A 947 17.80 7.89 -24.31
N ILE A 948 18.97 7.27 -24.55
CA ILE A 948 20.21 7.99 -24.87
C ILE A 948 20.04 8.79 -26.16
N LYS A 949 19.46 8.20 -27.22
CA LYS A 949 19.19 8.89 -28.48
C LYS A 949 18.27 10.09 -28.27
N PHE A 950 17.22 9.92 -27.48
CA PHE A 950 16.29 11.01 -27.17
C PHE A 950 16.97 12.10 -26.32
N ALA A 951 17.69 11.73 -25.25
CA ALA A 951 18.46 12.66 -24.41
C ALA A 951 19.55 13.41 -25.20
N SER A 952 20.21 12.77 -26.16
CA SER A 952 21.17 13.44 -27.05
C SER A 952 20.49 14.43 -27.98
N SER A 953 19.30 14.11 -28.51
CA SER A 953 18.52 15.04 -29.33
C SER A 953 18.01 16.25 -28.53
N SER A 954 17.81 16.05 -27.22
CA SER A 954 17.47 17.08 -26.23
C SER A 954 18.69 17.80 -25.63
N GLN A 955 19.91 17.54 -26.12
CA GLN A 955 21.17 18.15 -25.65
C GLN A 955 21.50 17.94 -24.15
N GLN A 956 20.98 16.89 -23.52
CA GLN A 956 21.21 16.59 -22.10
C GLN A 956 22.46 15.70 -21.90
N TRP A 957 23.64 16.26 -22.11
CA TRP A 957 24.90 15.49 -22.09
C TRP A 957 25.21 14.82 -20.75
N TRP A 958 24.87 15.46 -19.62
CA TRP A 958 25.04 14.84 -18.30
C TRP A 958 24.23 13.55 -18.17
N LEU A 959 22.97 13.56 -18.62
CA LEU A 959 22.12 12.38 -18.59
C LEU A 959 22.70 11.31 -19.53
N VAL A 960 23.10 11.69 -20.75
CA VAL A 960 23.76 10.77 -21.70
C VAL A 960 24.97 10.08 -21.08
N GLU A 961 25.82 10.81 -20.34
CA GLU A 961 26.98 10.24 -19.67
C GLU A 961 26.60 9.23 -18.57
N GLN A 962 25.60 9.56 -17.73
CA GLN A 962 25.12 8.63 -16.69
C GLN A 962 24.47 7.39 -17.29
N LEU A 963 23.65 7.57 -18.35
CA LEU A 963 23.02 6.46 -19.05
C LEU A 963 24.04 5.57 -19.74
N ALA A 964 25.09 6.14 -20.33
CA ALA A 964 26.19 5.37 -20.90
C ALA A 964 26.90 4.54 -19.83
N LYS A 965 27.13 5.08 -18.63
CA LYS A 965 27.70 4.34 -17.49
C LYS A 965 26.80 3.20 -17.03
N CYS A 966 25.49 3.41 -16.97
CA CYS A 966 24.53 2.35 -16.68
C CYS A 966 24.67 1.24 -17.72
N VAL A 967 24.51 1.55 -19.01
CA VAL A 967 24.48 0.56 -20.11
C VAL A 967 25.83 -0.14 -20.36
N ALA A 968 26.95 0.43 -19.90
CA ALA A 968 28.30 -0.10 -20.13
C ALA A 968 28.48 -1.59 -19.73
N ARG A 969 27.76 -2.08 -18.72
CA ARG A 969 27.86 -3.49 -18.27
C ARG A 969 27.32 -4.50 -19.30
N ASP A 970 26.36 -4.09 -20.13
CA ASP A 970 25.69 -4.93 -21.15
C ASP A 970 26.19 -4.66 -22.57
N TYR A 971 27.20 -3.80 -22.72
CA TYR A 971 27.73 -3.35 -24.01
C TYR A 971 28.07 -4.50 -24.99
N PRO A 972 28.73 -5.62 -24.58
CA PRO A 972 29.05 -6.71 -25.49
C PRO A 972 27.81 -7.34 -26.14
N GLY A 973 26.75 -7.62 -25.37
CA GLY A 973 25.52 -8.21 -25.89
C GLY A 973 24.68 -7.25 -26.74
N MET A 974 24.79 -5.95 -26.49
CA MET A 974 24.10 -4.93 -27.29
C MET A 974 24.78 -4.65 -28.63
N ARG A 975 26.12 -4.78 -28.67
CA ARG A 975 26.91 -4.75 -29.91
C ARG A 975 26.60 -5.95 -30.80
N GLU A 976 26.56 -7.15 -30.23
CA GLU A 976 26.28 -8.38 -30.99
C GLU A 976 24.85 -8.45 -31.54
N SER A 977 23.90 -7.76 -30.91
CA SER A 977 22.49 -7.71 -31.34
C SER A 977 22.15 -6.55 -32.28
N GLY A 978 23.14 -5.72 -32.69
CA GLY A 978 22.94 -4.55 -33.56
C GLY A 978 22.12 -3.42 -32.92
N LYS A 979 21.82 -3.50 -31.60
CA LYS A 979 21.00 -2.49 -30.90
C LYS A 979 21.70 -1.14 -30.75
N LEU A 980 23.02 -1.11 -30.91
CA LEU A 980 23.84 0.11 -30.86
C LEU A 980 23.94 0.81 -32.24
N ASP A 981 23.55 0.16 -33.33
CA ASP A 981 23.69 0.71 -34.69
C ASP A 981 22.76 1.92 -34.93
N ASN A 982 21.69 2.04 -34.13
CA ASN A 982 20.75 3.16 -34.14
C ASN A 982 21.24 4.41 -33.37
N LEU A 983 22.33 4.28 -32.60
CA LEU A 983 23.01 5.40 -31.96
C LEU A 983 24.02 5.96 -32.97
N HIS A 984 23.66 7.02 -33.69
CA HIS A 984 24.64 7.73 -34.51
C HIS A 984 25.64 8.44 -33.60
N TRP A 985 26.72 7.76 -33.20
CA TRP A 985 27.80 8.30 -32.36
C TRP A 985 28.53 9.50 -32.99
N ALA A 986 28.29 9.79 -34.26
CA ALA A 986 28.94 10.86 -35.02
C ALA A 986 28.55 12.29 -34.60
N GLN A 987 27.52 12.48 -33.77
CA GLN A 987 27.17 13.79 -33.19
C GLN A 987 27.48 13.91 -31.68
N ALA A 988 27.91 12.82 -31.02
CA ALA A 988 28.13 12.79 -29.57
C ALA A 988 29.59 13.03 -29.15
N LEU A 989 30.52 13.12 -30.11
CA LEU A 989 31.95 13.33 -29.90
C LEU A 989 32.49 14.59 -30.62
N SER A 990 31.61 15.41 -31.20
CA SER A 990 31.90 16.75 -31.70
C SER A 990 31.27 17.78 -30.79
#